data_AF-A0A925IMT8-F1
#
_entry.id   AF-A0A925IMT8-F1
#
_cell.length_a   1.000
_cell.length_b   1.000
_cell.length_c   1.000
_cell.angle_alpha   90.00
_cell.angle_beta   90.00
_cell.angle_gamma   90.00
#
_symmetry.space_group_name_H-M   'P 1'
#
loop_
_entity.id
_entity.type
_entity.pdbx_description
1 polymer ?
#
loop_
_entity_poly.entity_id
_entity_poly.type
_entity_poly.pdbx_seq_one_letter_code
_entity_poly.pdbx_strand_id
1 'polypeptide(L)'
;MKRLLAVPFSLSLGICLSLAQPAHGFTQIFCNSTPIKWSNPNVTVIAGEESFPPGNYRDALSSTINKINGNPSNLRYSLGYDAPNPAIGDSTNQIWFEDSNEPNDLDGAPAITYLYYTCPGSRIVEADVIFDIQQPYTTSTITTNLYGYGGSNRPFQTTLTHELGHAFGLDHTNTIYNVMGTDYTHIHTDDNNSYAYLGEDATNGAVAIYGISSNRPQDLSVSHWKYQGTSGAYSTHQRTQIFNSSGNLLTSTTLNGEPVYSVSANQPVQVEFTYENNGADAQNTTVGLYLSPDIGITTGDLQIANINRTLNRNQPDTLRDLITIPSTLAPGYYYLGTIVDPGNSLAETDETNNSTYIRVNLIPQSPVISSFTPASGSPGTSVVLTGSNFSGISYVAFNGIPANFTVNSPAQITASVPNNATTGSLFVSGPYGGTNSATSFTVTTAAPPPTISDFSPTSGPVGSVITINGSNFTGVSAVKIGNLTMPFTVNSSGQILATIPANGVTGAISVTTPTGTATSSTFVITQVAFNYSPLSYFPIQGCRLVDTRNSSAGALGAGETRAFVIHSGGANFNYAAQGGSSSGCGIPADAKAVFFNFVTVAPSGSGDLQAWPFGTSVPTASVLNYAQVSGLNIANGLVLPVCNPAAITCTKDLNVQANQSSMQLVIDAVGYFKTP
;
A
#
# COMPACT_ATOMS: atom_id res chain seq x y z
N MET A 1 22.09 -66.03 -41.56
CA MET A 1 21.54 -67.41 -41.62
C MET A 1 21.75 -68.14 -40.28
N LYS A 2 20.70 -68.31 -39.46
CA LYS A 2 20.29 -69.56 -38.79
C LYS A 2 18.95 -69.31 -38.07
N ARG A 3 18.08 -70.31 -38.19
CA ARG A 3 16.61 -70.28 -38.04
C ARG A 3 16.11 -70.10 -36.59
N LEU A 4 15.09 -69.26 -36.40
CA LEU A 4 14.14 -69.37 -35.28
C LEU A 4 13.24 -70.60 -35.50
N LEU A 5 13.10 -71.44 -34.47
CA LEU A 5 12.05 -72.46 -34.35
C LEU A 5 10.94 -71.91 -33.45
N ALA A 6 9.70 -71.98 -33.93
CA ALA A 6 8.48 -71.66 -33.19
C ALA A 6 7.61 -72.91 -33.07
N VAL A 7 7.21 -73.32 -31.86
CA VAL A 7 5.96 -74.06 -31.53
C VAL A 7 5.72 -74.00 -29.98
N PRO A 8 4.51 -74.26 -29.43
CA PRO A 8 3.46 -73.29 -29.14
C PRO A 8 3.09 -73.16 -27.64
N PHE A 9 2.23 -72.16 -27.36
CA PHE A 9 1.58 -71.85 -26.08
C PHE A 9 0.85 -73.03 -25.42
N SER A 10 1.07 -73.23 -24.11
CA SER A 10 0.10 -73.83 -23.20
C SER A 10 -0.11 -72.90 -22.00
N LEU A 11 -1.35 -72.45 -21.83
CA LEU A 11 -1.77 -71.51 -20.78
C LEU A 11 -1.93 -72.29 -19.47
N SER A 12 -1.05 -72.06 -18.49
CA SER A 12 -1.28 -72.47 -17.10
C SER A 12 -1.23 -71.22 -16.22
N LEU A 13 -2.37 -70.91 -15.61
CA LEU A 13 -2.58 -69.74 -14.78
C LEU A 13 -1.98 -70.01 -13.39
N GLY A 14 -0.66 -69.83 -13.27
CA GLY A 14 0.04 -69.81 -12.00
C GLY A 14 0.10 -68.38 -11.48
N ILE A 15 -0.63 -68.08 -10.41
CA ILE A 15 -0.52 -66.81 -9.67
C ILE A 15 0.90 -66.76 -9.09
N CYS A 16 1.82 -66.10 -9.80
CA CYS A 16 3.13 -65.76 -9.31
C CYS A 16 3.00 -64.41 -8.61
N LEU A 17 3.05 -64.42 -7.29
CA LEU A 17 3.23 -63.21 -6.49
C LEU A 17 4.68 -62.73 -6.75
N SER A 18 4.89 -61.98 -7.83
CA SER A 18 6.16 -61.27 -8.02
C SER A 18 6.18 -60.14 -7.02
N LEU A 19 7.00 -60.27 -5.98
CA LEU A 19 7.45 -59.12 -5.20
C LEU A 19 8.10 -58.16 -6.20
N ALA A 20 7.42 -57.05 -6.48
CA ALA A 20 7.98 -55.99 -7.29
C ALA A 20 9.29 -55.54 -6.64
N GLN A 21 10.42 -55.71 -7.35
CA GLN A 21 11.64 -55.03 -6.95
C GLN A 21 11.37 -53.52 -7.01
N PRO A 22 11.93 -52.73 -6.07
CA PRO A 22 11.79 -51.28 -6.15
C PRO A 22 12.26 -50.81 -7.52
N ALA A 23 11.44 -50.04 -8.22
CA ALA A 23 11.81 -49.46 -9.51
C ALA A 23 12.94 -48.45 -9.24
N HIS A 24 14.17 -48.86 -9.56
CA HIS A 24 15.30 -47.95 -9.63
C HIS A 24 15.19 -47.10 -10.89
N GLY A 25 15.76 -45.89 -10.88
CA GLY A 25 15.79 -45.04 -12.06
C GLY A 25 16.58 -45.67 -13.23
N PHE A 26 17.55 -46.53 -12.90
CA PHE A 26 18.58 -47.00 -13.82
C PHE A 26 18.36 -48.46 -14.20
N THR A 27 18.96 -48.86 -15.32
CA THR A 27 19.08 -50.27 -15.74
C THR A 27 20.56 -50.67 -15.77
N GLN A 28 20.84 -51.95 -15.56
CA GLN A 28 22.19 -52.53 -15.60
C GLN A 28 22.24 -53.67 -16.59
N ILE A 29 23.44 -53.97 -17.10
CA ILE A 29 23.68 -55.15 -17.92
C ILE A 29 23.99 -56.33 -16.99
N PHE A 30 23.39 -57.49 -17.24
CA PHE A 30 23.50 -58.67 -16.36
C PHE A 30 24.10 -59.90 -17.04
N CYS A 31 24.85 -60.67 -16.26
CA CYS A 31 25.18 -62.07 -16.54
C CYS A 31 24.50 -62.97 -15.49
N ASN A 32 23.54 -63.80 -15.90
CA ASN A 32 22.81 -64.71 -15.00
C ASN A 32 22.32 -64.00 -13.72
N SER A 33 21.70 -62.82 -13.89
CA SER A 33 21.18 -61.96 -12.81
C SER A 33 22.21 -61.28 -11.90
N THR A 34 23.51 -61.36 -12.21
CA THR A 34 24.55 -60.57 -11.56
C THR A 34 24.99 -59.42 -12.47
N PRO A 35 24.95 -58.16 -12.02
CA PRO A 35 25.40 -57.02 -12.83
C PRO A 35 26.85 -57.22 -13.27
N ILE A 36 27.16 -56.90 -14.53
CA ILE A 36 28.55 -56.85 -14.98
C ILE A 36 29.25 -55.61 -14.47
N LYS A 37 30.54 -55.72 -14.15
CA LYS A 37 31.34 -54.58 -13.70
C LYS A 37 32.81 -54.74 -14.01
N TRP A 38 33.55 -53.64 -13.98
CA TRP A 38 35.02 -53.70 -13.99
C TRP A 38 35.56 -54.36 -12.73
N SER A 39 36.55 -55.25 -12.90
CA SER A 39 37.25 -55.86 -11.76
C SER A 39 38.16 -54.85 -11.03
N ASN A 40 38.79 -53.95 -11.80
CA ASN A 40 39.48 -52.77 -11.27
C ASN A 40 38.62 -51.54 -11.57
N PRO A 41 38.16 -50.79 -10.56
CA PRO A 41 37.35 -49.60 -10.78
C PRO A 41 38.15 -48.41 -11.34
N ASN A 42 39.46 -48.55 -11.58
CA ASN A 42 40.26 -47.58 -12.34
C ASN A 42 40.43 -48.09 -13.76
N VAL A 43 39.72 -47.48 -14.70
CA VAL A 43 39.67 -47.90 -16.11
C VAL A 43 40.42 -46.87 -16.94
N THR A 44 41.34 -47.31 -17.78
CA THR A 44 42.02 -46.42 -18.73
C THR A 44 41.33 -46.51 -20.07
N VAL A 45 41.01 -45.37 -20.66
CA VAL A 45 40.45 -45.23 -22.00
C VAL A 45 41.41 -44.43 -22.86
N ILE A 46 41.68 -44.86 -24.09
CA ILE A 46 42.71 -44.29 -24.94
C ILE A 46 42.09 -43.78 -26.25
N ALA A 47 42.28 -42.50 -26.57
CA ALA A 47 41.83 -41.96 -27.84
C ALA A 47 42.73 -42.42 -29.00
N GLY A 48 42.14 -42.79 -30.15
CA GLY A 48 42.87 -43.24 -31.34
C GLY A 48 43.81 -42.17 -31.91
N GLU A 49 44.95 -42.60 -32.45
CA GLU A 49 45.99 -41.72 -33.00
C GLU A 49 45.53 -40.93 -34.24
N GLU A 50 44.99 -41.62 -35.25
CA GLU A 50 44.59 -41.00 -36.53
C GLU A 50 43.13 -40.54 -36.55
N SER A 51 42.26 -41.30 -35.88
CA SER A 51 40.80 -41.16 -35.93
C SER A 51 40.22 -40.30 -34.81
N PHE A 52 41.06 -39.74 -33.92
CA PHE A 52 40.64 -38.80 -32.88
C PHE A 52 41.58 -37.57 -32.86
N PRO A 53 41.29 -36.53 -33.68
CA PRO A 53 42.23 -35.45 -33.95
C PRO A 53 42.53 -34.59 -32.71
N PRO A 54 43.73 -34.00 -32.61
CA PRO A 54 44.06 -33.08 -31.53
C PRO A 54 43.23 -31.79 -31.57
N GLY A 55 43.24 -31.04 -30.46
CA GLY A 55 42.49 -29.79 -30.30
C GLY A 55 41.14 -30.00 -29.62
N ASN A 56 40.12 -29.28 -30.07
CA ASN A 56 38.83 -29.13 -29.37
C ASN A 56 38.16 -30.46 -28.98
N TYR A 57 38.28 -31.52 -29.78
CA TYR A 57 37.71 -32.83 -29.45
C TYR A 57 38.45 -33.52 -28.30
N ARG A 58 39.78 -33.42 -28.22
CA ARG A 58 40.56 -33.94 -27.08
C ARG A 58 40.32 -33.14 -25.80
N ASP A 59 40.12 -31.82 -25.93
CA ASP A 59 39.74 -30.96 -24.81
C ASP A 59 38.34 -31.31 -24.29
N ALA A 60 37.39 -31.50 -25.20
CA ALA A 60 36.03 -31.94 -24.87
C ALA A 60 36.02 -33.33 -24.22
N LEU A 61 36.78 -34.29 -24.75
CA LEU A 61 36.95 -35.62 -24.17
C LEU A 61 37.52 -35.54 -22.74
N SER A 62 38.61 -34.78 -22.54
CA SER A 62 39.19 -34.59 -21.21
C SER A 62 38.20 -33.96 -20.24
N SER A 63 37.47 -32.93 -20.68
CA SER A 63 36.42 -32.29 -19.88
C SER A 63 35.30 -33.26 -19.50
N THR A 64 34.83 -34.11 -20.42
CA THR A 64 33.79 -35.10 -20.14
C THR A 64 34.25 -36.14 -19.14
N ILE A 65 35.48 -36.66 -19.29
CA ILE A 65 36.07 -37.62 -18.32
C ILE A 65 36.18 -36.99 -16.93
N ASN A 66 36.59 -35.73 -16.83
CA ASN A 66 36.67 -35.02 -15.55
C ASN A 66 35.29 -34.88 -14.89
N LYS A 67 34.25 -34.48 -15.65
CA LYS A 67 32.88 -34.36 -15.14
C LYS A 67 32.32 -35.72 -14.69
N ILE A 68 32.52 -36.77 -15.49
CA ILE A 68 32.16 -38.14 -15.12
C ILE A 68 32.85 -38.53 -13.81
N ASN A 69 34.15 -38.30 -13.66
CA ASN A 69 34.91 -38.65 -12.45
C ASN A 69 34.50 -37.89 -11.19
N GLY A 70 33.73 -36.80 -11.33
CA GLY A 70 33.09 -36.10 -10.21
C GLY A 70 32.03 -36.94 -9.49
N ASN A 71 31.51 -37.99 -10.14
CA ASN A 71 30.46 -38.83 -9.56
C ASN A 71 30.91 -39.52 -8.25
N PRO A 72 29.98 -39.75 -7.31
CA PRO A 72 30.23 -40.31 -5.99
C PRO A 72 30.61 -41.78 -5.96
N SER A 73 30.55 -42.54 -7.05
CA SER A 73 30.94 -43.96 -7.06
C SER A 73 32.45 -44.15 -6.93
N ASN A 74 32.94 -45.39 -6.80
CA ASN A 74 34.37 -45.71 -6.83
C ASN A 74 34.98 -45.82 -8.24
N LEU A 75 34.17 -45.81 -9.32
CA LEU A 75 34.68 -45.95 -10.69
C LEU A 75 35.38 -44.66 -11.15
N ARG A 76 36.59 -44.77 -11.68
CA ARG A 76 37.38 -43.66 -12.22
C ARG A 76 37.94 -44.00 -13.58
N TYR A 77 37.79 -43.07 -14.52
CA TYR A 77 38.46 -43.12 -15.81
C TYR A 77 39.76 -42.35 -15.81
N SER A 78 40.80 -42.95 -16.38
CA SER A 78 42.03 -42.29 -16.78
C SER A 78 42.06 -42.18 -18.29
N LEU A 79 42.58 -41.08 -18.81
CA LEU A 79 42.61 -40.80 -20.25
C LEU A 79 44.04 -40.95 -20.79
N GLY A 80 44.18 -41.77 -21.83
CA GLY A 80 45.36 -41.86 -22.68
C GLY A 80 45.05 -41.31 -24.08
N TYR A 81 46.10 -41.07 -24.87
CA TYR A 81 45.99 -40.63 -26.25
C TYR A 81 46.93 -41.44 -27.14
N ASP A 82 46.64 -41.39 -28.44
CA ASP A 82 47.49 -41.90 -29.51
C ASP A 82 47.66 -43.43 -29.47
N ALA A 83 46.54 -44.15 -29.30
CA ALA A 83 46.49 -45.59 -29.54
C ALA A 83 46.69 -45.90 -31.03
N PRO A 84 47.69 -46.72 -31.42
CA PRO A 84 47.90 -47.11 -32.81
C PRO A 84 46.91 -48.18 -33.24
N ASN A 85 46.31 -48.03 -34.43
CA ASN A 85 45.39 -48.98 -35.06
C ASN A 85 44.19 -49.39 -34.17
N PRO A 86 43.22 -48.48 -33.92
CA PRO A 86 42.07 -48.81 -33.10
C PRO A 86 41.30 -50.01 -33.66
N ALA A 87 40.93 -50.95 -32.79
CA ALA A 87 40.31 -52.20 -33.19
C ALA A 87 39.37 -52.71 -32.09
N ILE A 88 38.19 -53.16 -32.52
CA ILE A 88 37.20 -53.74 -31.62
C ILE A 88 37.70 -55.08 -31.06
N GLY A 89 37.72 -55.24 -29.74
CA GLY A 89 38.00 -56.54 -29.11
C GLY A 89 39.49 -56.87 -28.96
N ASP A 90 40.36 -55.86 -28.91
CA ASP A 90 41.82 -55.99 -28.78
C ASP A 90 42.32 -56.02 -27.33
N SER A 91 41.40 -55.99 -26.36
CA SER A 91 41.63 -55.87 -24.91
C SER A 91 42.11 -54.49 -24.43
N THR A 92 41.91 -53.44 -25.23
CA THR A 92 42.25 -52.06 -24.91
C THR A 92 41.01 -51.19 -25.06
N ASN A 93 40.64 -50.43 -24.02
CA ASN A 93 39.46 -49.55 -24.13
C ASN A 93 39.81 -48.34 -24.99
N GLN A 94 39.20 -48.23 -26.17
CA GLN A 94 39.54 -47.18 -27.13
C GLN A 94 38.35 -46.27 -27.47
N ILE A 95 38.64 -45.04 -27.92
CA ILE A 95 37.66 -44.10 -28.47
C ILE A 95 38.13 -43.58 -29.81
N TRP A 96 37.29 -43.66 -30.84
CA TRP A 96 37.60 -43.10 -32.16
C TRP A 96 36.37 -42.66 -32.96
N PHE A 97 36.61 -41.89 -34.03
CA PHE A 97 35.64 -41.65 -35.10
C PHE A 97 35.83 -42.63 -36.24
N GLU A 98 34.73 -43.11 -36.80
CA GLU A 98 34.72 -44.03 -37.94
C GLU A 98 33.74 -43.55 -39.01
N ASP A 99 34.07 -43.80 -40.29
CA ASP A 99 33.17 -43.53 -41.40
C ASP A 99 32.19 -44.69 -41.57
N SER A 100 30.91 -44.42 -41.28
CA SER A 100 29.79 -45.37 -41.40
C SER A 100 29.48 -45.85 -42.84
N ASN A 101 30.26 -45.44 -43.84
CA ASN A 101 30.24 -46.03 -45.18
C ASN A 101 30.79 -47.46 -45.23
N GLU A 102 31.48 -47.93 -44.19
CA GLU A 102 31.75 -49.36 -43.99
C GLU A 102 30.49 -50.04 -43.40
N PRO A 103 29.92 -51.05 -44.07
CA PRO A 103 28.63 -51.59 -43.67
C PRO A 103 28.77 -52.41 -42.38
N ASN A 104 28.05 -51.97 -41.33
CA ASN A 104 27.53 -52.74 -40.18
C ASN A 104 28.10 -52.45 -38.78
N ASP A 105 29.05 -51.53 -38.60
CA ASP A 105 29.69 -51.37 -37.26
C ASP A 105 28.95 -50.41 -36.32
N LEU A 106 27.97 -49.63 -36.79
CA LEU A 106 27.19 -48.72 -35.93
C LEU A 106 25.67 -48.94 -35.97
N ASP A 107 25.16 -49.79 -36.89
CA ASP A 107 23.72 -50.06 -37.11
C ASP A 107 22.84 -48.78 -37.22
N GLY A 108 23.41 -47.69 -37.75
CA GLY A 108 22.75 -46.39 -37.88
C GLY A 108 22.67 -45.58 -36.57
N ALA A 109 23.30 -46.04 -35.50
CA ALA A 109 23.47 -45.28 -34.28
C ALA A 109 24.52 -44.16 -34.46
N PRO A 110 24.33 -43.01 -33.80
CA PRO A 110 25.26 -41.89 -33.88
C PRO A 110 26.61 -42.24 -33.23
N ALA A 111 26.59 -43.01 -32.15
CA ALA A 111 27.74 -43.62 -31.53
C ALA A 111 27.31 -44.98 -30.94
N ILE A 112 28.27 -45.83 -30.64
CA ILE A 112 28.03 -47.10 -29.94
C ILE A 112 29.17 -47.43 -29.00
N THR A 113 28.85 -48.14 -27.93
CA THR A 113 29.82 -48.77 -27.04
C THR A 113 29.81 -50.29 -27.27
N TYR A 114 30.88 -50.81 -27.83
CA TYR A 114 31.12 -52.23 -27.92
C TYR A 114 31.68 -52.75 -26.60
N LEU A 115 30.81 -53.39 -25.83
CA LEU A 115 31.14 -53.90 -24.50
C LEU A 115 31.46 -55.39 -24.54
N TYR A 116 32.69 -55.74 -24.17
CA TYR A 116 33.12 -57.12 -23.99
C TYR A 116 33.12 -57.48 -22.51
N TYR A 117 32.44 -58.58 -22.17
CA TYR A 117 32.35 -59.07 -20.81
C TYR A 117 32.29 -60.59 -20.76
N THR A 118 32.67 -61.16 -19.61
CA THR A 118 32.63 -62.61 -19.38
C THR A 118 31.61 -62.93 -18.30
N CYS A 119 30.64 -63.81 -18.60
CA CYS A 119 29.69 -64.30 -17.59
C CYS A 119 30.38 -64.99 -16.40
N PRO A 120 31.45 -65.79 -16.58
CA PRO A 120 32.26 -66.24 -15.46
C PRO A 120 32.92 -65.07 -14.74
N GLY A 121 32.43 -64.77 -13.54
CA GLY A 121 32.88 -63.63 -12.73
C GLY A 121 32.20 -62.30 -13.06
N SER A 122 31.19 -62.29 -13.93
CA SER A 122 30.39 -61.11 -14.33
C SER A 122 31.23 -59.85 -14.48
N ARG A 123 32.31 -59.95 -15.27
CA ARG A 123 33.29 -58.86 -15.41
C ARG A 123 33.30 -58.29 -16.82
N ILE A 124 33.37 -56.97 -16.89
CA ILE A 124 33.74 -56.26 -18.12
C ILE A 124 35.25 -56.47 -18.33
N VAL A 125 35.64 -56.76 -19.57
CA VAL A 125 37.04 -56.96 -19.97
C VAL A 125 37.53 -55.83 -20.87
N GLU A 126 36.63 -55.24 -21.66
CA GLU A 126 36.95 -54.19 -22.63
C GLU A 126 35.68 -53.41 -23.00
N ALA A 127 35.84 -52.13 -23.30
CA ALA A 127 34.79 -51.25 -23.80
C ALA A 127 35.36 -50.27 -24.84
N ASP A 128 34.86 -50.36 -26.06
CA ASP A 128 35.26 -49.51 -27.17
C ASP A 128 34.12 -48.56 -27.55
N VAL A 129 34.40 -47.26 -27.65
CA VAL A 129 33.41 -46.25 -28.03
C VAL A 129 33.72 -45.71 -29.42
N ILE A 130 32.76 -45.88 -30.32
CA ILE A 130 32.90 -45.50 -31.72
C ILE A 130 31.88 -44.43 -32.05
N PHE A 131 32.35 -43.33 -32.64
CA PHE A 131 31.50 -42.23 -33.12
C PHE A 131 31.36 -42.29 -34.65
N ASP A 132 30.14 -42.14 -35.15
CA ASP A 132 29.89 -41.98 -36.58
C ASP A 132 30.35 -40.59 -37.03
N ILE A 133 31.40 -40.52 -37.86
CA ILE A 133 31.93 -39.26 -38.38
C ILE A 133 30.93 -38.50 -39.26
N GLN A 134 29.89 -39.18 -39.77
CA GLN A 134 28.86 -38.55 -40.59
C GLN A 134 27.86 -37.73 -39.78
N GLN A 135 27.81 -37.92 -38.45
CA GLN A 135 26.97 -37.11 -37.58
C GLN A 135 27.55 -35.70 -37.43
N PRO A 136 26.70 -34.66 -37.39
CA PRO A 136 27.15 -33.28 -37.23
C PRO A 136 27.46 -32.99 -35.75
N TYR A 137 28.53 -33.58 -35.23
CA TYR A 137 28.99 -33.33 -33.88
C TYR A 137 29.54 -31.92 -33.71
N THR A 138 29.38 -31.37 -32.51
CA THR A 138 30.09 -30.18 -32.07
C THR A 138 30.62 -30.35 -30.66
N THR A 139 31.80 -29.80 -30.42
CA THR A 139 32.40 -29.67 -29.08
C THR A 139 32.01 -28.36 -28.39
N SER A 140 31.32 -27.46 -29.10
CA SER A 140 30.87 -26.17 -28.58
C SER A 140 29.82 -26.37 -27.49
N THR A 141 30.00 -25.69 -26.36
CA THR A 141 28.99 -25.62 -25.30
C THR A 141 27.93 -24.55 -25.54
N ILE A 142 28.13 -23.65 -26.52
CA ILE A 142 27.16 -22.59 -26.82
C ILE A 142 25.81 -23.19 -27.21
N THR A 143 24.75 -22.83 -26.48
CA THR A 143 23.40 -23.40 -26.61
C THR A 143 22.86 -23.31 -28.03
N THR A 144 22.97 -22.16 -28.69
CA THR A 144 22.42 -21.93 -30.05
C THR A 144 23.02 -22.82 -31.14
N ASN A 145 24.10 -23.55 -30.85
CA ASN A 145 24.70 -24.50 -31.79
C ASN A 145 24.07 -25.91 -31.71
N LEU A 146 23.24 -26.19 -30.71
CA LEU A 146 22.81 -27.54 -30.33
C LEU A 146 21.37 -27.85 -30.70
N TYR A 147 21.08 -29.10 -31.10
CA TYR A 147 19.74 -29.57 -31.49
C TYR A 147 18.63 -29.24 -30.48
N GLY A 148 18.92 -29.26 -29.17
CA GLY A 148 17.95 -28.94 -28.12
C GLY A 148 17.60 -27.45 -27.98
N TYR A 149 18.39 -26.55 -28.57
CA TYR A 149 18.32 -25.09 -28.42
C TYR A 149 18.31 -24.38 -29.79
N GLY A 150 17.70 -25.02 -30.79
CA GLY A 150 17.50 -24.45 -32.13
C GLY A 150 18.71 -24.53 -33.08
N GLY A 151 19.82 -25.09 -32.63
CA GLY A 151 20.98 -25.36 -33.47
C GLY A 151 20.87 -26.67 -34.25
N SER A 152 21.90 -26.96 -35.04
CA SER A 152 21.93 -28.10 -35.98
C SER A 152 22.95 -29.18 -35.64
N ASN A 153 23.61 -29.09 -34.48
CA ASN A 153 24.69 -30.01 -34.13
C ASN A 153 24.33 -30.86 -32.91
N ARG A 154 24.85 -32.09 -32.90
CA ARG A 154 24.80 -32.99 -31.77
C ARG A 154 25.92 -32.65 -30.78
N PRO A 155 25.65 -32.47 -29.48
CA PRO A 155 26.70 -32.24 -28.50
C PRO A 155 27.56 -33.51 -28.37
N PHE A 156 28.85 -33.42 -28.72
CA PHE A 156 29.77 -34.55 -28.61
C PHE A 156 29.85 -35.07 -27.17
N GLN A 157 29.93 -34.16 -26.19
CA GLN A 157 30.11 -34.48 -24.78
C GLN A 157 28.94 -35.27 -24.18
N THR A 158 27.69 -35.00 -24.59
CA THR A 158 26.53 -35.74 -24.08
C THR A 158 26.48 -37.14 -24.63
N THR A 159 26.75 -37.29 -25.93
CA THR A 159 26.82 -38.60 -26.59
C THR A 159 27.96 -39.41 -26.00
N LEU A 160 29.14 -38.83 -25.80
CA LEU A 160 30.24 -39.48 -25.09
C LEU A 160 29.87 -39.90 -23.68
N THR A 161 29.13 -39.08 -22.93
CA THR A 161 28.70 -39.43 -21.57
C THR A 161 27.73 -40.62 -21.57
N HIS A 162 26.81 -40.67 -22.54
CA HIS A 162 25.91 -41.80 -22.76
C HIS A 162 26.70 -43.08 -23.04
N GLU A 163 27.60 -43.05 -24.01
CA GLU A 163 28.40 -44.22 -24.40
C GLU A 163 29.28 -44.71 -23.26
N LEU A 164 29.97 -43.79 -22.57
CA LEU A 164 30.74 -44.16 -21.38
C LEU A 164 29.84 -44.74 -20.28
N GLY A 165 28.56 -44.38 -20.20
CA GLY A 165 27.59 -45.01 -19.30
C GLY A 165 27.46 -46.52 -19.53
N HIS A 166 27.45 -46.99 -20.78
CA HIS A 166 27.50 -48.43 -21.09
C HIS A 166 28.79 -49.08 -20.60
N ALA A 167 29.92 -48.37 -20.70
CA ALA A 167 31.18 -48.84 -20.15
C ALA A 167 31.17 -48.92 -18.60
N PHE A 168 30.22 -48.30 -17.89
CA PHE A 168 30.05 -48.54 -16.44
C PHE A 168 29.32 -49.86 -16.18
N GLY A 169 28.66 -50.44 -17.18
CA GLY A 169 27.72 -51.56 -17.03
C GLY A 169 26.26 -51.12 -16.93
N LEU A 170 25.95 -49.87 -17.30
CA LEU A 170 24.57 -49.36 -17.37
C LEU A 170 23.93 -49.74 -18.70
N ASP A 171 22.60 -49.90 -18.66
CA ASP A 171 21.77 -50.15 -19.83
C ASP A 171 20.70 -49.05 -19.94
N HIS A 172 20.02 -48.98 -21.06
CA HIS A 172 19.00 -47.96 -21.30
C HIS A 172 17.85 -48.06 -20.29
N THR A 173 17.35 -46.89 -19.91
CA THR A 173 16.14 -46.74 -19.08
C THR A 173 15.18 -45.78 -19.77
N ASN A 174 13.91 -46.16 -19.77
CA ASN A 174 12.87 -45.42 -20.46
C ASN A 174 11.82 -44.80 -19.53
N THR A 175 12.00 -44.81 -18.22
CA THR A 175 10.94 -44.39 -17.28
C THR A 175 11.16 -43.02 -16.65
N ILE A 176 12.36 -42.47 -16.77
CA ILE A 176 12.76 -41.21 -16.12
C ILE A 176 13.66 -40.36 -17.03
N TYR A 177 13.94 -39.12 -16.62
CA TYR A 177 14.92 -38.26 -17.28
C TYR A 177 16.33 -38.78 -16.98
N ASN A 178 17.14 -39.07 -18.00
CA ASN A 178 18.46 -39.68 -17.78
C ASN A 178 19.36 -39.60 -19.01
N VAL A 179 20.68 -39.69 -18.82
CA VAL A 179 21.65 -39.67 -19.92
C VAL A 179 21.57 -40.90 -20.83
N MET A 180 21.16 -42.06 -20.30
CA MET A 180 20.98 -43.34 -21.02
C MET A 180 19.71 -43.38 -21.89
N GLY A 181 19.06 -42.24 -22.10
CA GLY A 181 17.93 -42.03 -22.98
C GLY A 181 18.30 -41.21 -24.21
N THR A 182 17.50 -40.19 -24.51
CA THR A 182 17.78 -39.24 -25.59
C THR A 182 18.90 -38.26 -25.17
N ASP A 183 20.15 -38.69 -25.28
CA ASP A 183 21.36 -38.05 -24.69
C ASP A 183 21.52 -36.56 -25.03
N TYR A 184 21.27 -36.14 -26.26
CA TYR A 184 21.51 -34.76 -26.72
C TYR A 184 20.58 -33.70 -26.10
N THR A 185 19.65 -34.13 -25.24
CA THR A 185 18.74 -33.28 -24.43
C THR A 185 18.94 -33.49 -22.92
N HIS A 186 19.89 -34.34 -22.53
CA HIS A 186 20.33 -34.49 -21.15
C HIS A 186 21.47 -33.51 -20.85
N ILE A 187 21.10 -32.24 -20.68
CA ILE A 187 22.02 -31.11 -20.53
C ILE A 187 21.48 -30.09 -19.53
N HIS A 188 22.38 -29.55 -18.70
CA HIS A 188 22.13 -28.34 -17.93
C HIS A 188 22.59 -27.11 -18.71
N THR A 189 22.05 -25.95 -18.38
CA THR A 189 22.47 -24.67 -18.97
C THR A 189 22.80 -23.66 -17.92
N ASP A 190 23.89 -22.96 -18.17
CA ASP A 190 24.35 -21.82 -17.40
C ASP A 190 24.73 -20.73 -18.40
N ASP A 191 24.10 -19.57 -18.28
CA ASP A 191 24.12 -18.50 -19.27
C ASP A 191 23.84 -19.00 -20.71
N ASN A 192 24.76 -18.71 -21.63
CA ASN A 192 24.72 -19.11 -23.03
C ASN A 192 25.34 -20.49 -23.28
N ASN A 193 25.75 -21.20 -22.23
CA ASN A 193 26.41 -22.49 -22.35
C ASN A 193 25.51 -23.62 -21.86
N SER A 194 25.73 -24.81 -22.41
CA SER A 194 25.18 -26.06 -21.92
C SER A 194 26.29 -27.04 -21.65
N TYR A 195 26.14 -27.82 -20.58
CA TYR A 195 27.12 -28.78 -20.14
C TYR A 195 26.53 -30.19 -20.06
N ALA A 196 27.30 -31.15 -20.56
CA ALA A 196 27.02 -32.57 -20.35
C ALA A 196 27.37 -32.96 -18.91
N TYR A 197 26.68 -33.96 -18.40
CA TYR A 197 26.84 -34.51 -17.06
C TYR A 197 26.25 -35.91 -17.02
N LEU A 198 26.65 -36.72 -16.04
CA LEU A 198 26.20 -38.10 -15.90
C LEU A 198 24.73 -38.18 -15.47
N GLY A 199 24.28 -37.23 -14.65
CA GLY A 199 22.93 -37.16 -14.11
C GLY A 199 22.70 -38.10 -12.93
N GLU A 200 21.62 -37.85 -12.21
CA GLU A 200 21.35 -38.52 -10.95
C GLU A 200 21.18 -40.03 -11.16
N ASP A 201 20.49 -40.40 -12.23
CA ASP A 201 20.17 -41.78 -12.52
C ASP A 201 21.42 -42.63 -12.76
N ALA A 202 22.22 -42.27 -13.76
CA ALA A 202 23.43 -43.00 -14.11
C ALA A 202 24.46 -42.93 -12.98
N THR A 203 24.50 -41.83 -12.22
CA THR A 203 25.28 -41.73 -10.99
C THR A 203 24.81 -42.74 -9.93
N ASN A 204 23.51 -42.90 -9.75
CA ASN A 204 22.96 -43.86 -8.82
C ASN A 204 23.21 -45.31 -9.27
N GLY A 205 23.11 -45.58 -10.58
CA GLY A 205 23.52 -46.85 -11.16
C GLY A 205 25.00 -47.16 -10.95
N ALA A 206 25.88 -46.16 -11.17
CA ALA A 206 27.31 -46.29 -10.90
C ALA A 206 27.59 -46.63 -9.43
N VAL A 207 26.92 -45.95 -8.50
CA VAL A 207 27.02 -46.24 -7.07
C VAL A 207 26.49 -47.64 -6.74
N ALA A 208 25.42 -48.10 -7.37
CA ALA A 208 24.90 -49.45 -7.17
C ALA A 208 25.89 -50.54 -7.62
N ILE A 209 26.68 -50.30 -8.67
CA ILE A 209 27.66 -51.24 -9.20
C ILE A 209 28.99 -51.20 -8.41
N TYR A 210 29.49 -50.00 -8.14
CA TYR A 210 30.86 -49.78 -7.65
C TYR A 210 30.94 -49.32 -6.19
N GLY A 211 29.80 -49.04 -5.55
CA GLY A 211 29.73 -48.48 -4.21
C GLY A 211 30.10 -46.99 -4.18
N ILE A 212 29.69 -46.31 -3.11
CA ILE A 212 30.05 -44.90 -2.86
C ILE A 212 31.53 -44.80 -2.45
N SER A 213 32.21 -43.80 -2.98
CA SER A 213 33.59 -43.46 -2.62
C SER A 213 33.70 -42.91 -1.19
N SER A 214 34.85 -43.13 -0.56
CA SER A 214 35.11 -42.64 0.79
C SER A 214 35.08 -41.12 0.92
N ASN A 215 35.32 -40.39 -0.18
CA ASN A 215 35.33 -38.93 -0.20
C ASN A 215 33.93 -38.32 -0.19
N ARG A 216 32.89 -39.12 -0.52
CA ARG A 216 31.47 -38.72 -0.51
C ARG A 216 31.22 -37.33 -1.14
N PRO A 217 31.63 -37.10 -2.39
CA PRO A 217 31.39 -35.81 -3.05
C PRO A 217 29.88 -35.52 -3.11
N GLN A 218 29.53 -34.25 -3.02
CA GLN A 218 28.15 -33.77 -3.11
C GLN A 218 27.99 -32.96 -4.38
N ASP A 219 26.81 -33.02 -4.97
CA ASP A 219 26.49 -32.33 -6.22
C ASP A 219 24.96 -32.35 -6.39
N LEU A 220 24.37 -31.18 -6.45
CA LEU A 220 23.00 -30.90 -6.77
C LEU A 220 22.98 -30.27 -8.15
N SER A 221 21.87 -30.43 -8.86
CA SER A 221 21.72 -29.76 -10.13
C SER A 221 20.27 -29.51 -10.47
N VAL A 222 20.04 -28.65 -11.48
CA VAL A 222 18.69 -28.34 -11.95
C VAL A 222 18.64 -28.16 -13.46
N SER A 223 17.63 -28.76 -14.09
CA SER A 223 17.47 -28.80 -15.54
C SER A 223 16.13 -28.24 -16.01
N HIS A 224 16.17 -27.51 -17.13
CA HIS A 224 15.01 -27.16 -17.94
C HIS A 224 14.64 -28.27 -18.94
N TRP A 225 14.84 -29.53 -18.54
CA TRP A 225 14.41 -30.73 -19.24
C TRP A 225 13.77 -31.72 -18.27
N LYS A 226 12.91 -32.58 -18.80
CA LYS A 226 12.22 -33.61 -18.05
C LYS A 226 11.92 -34.81 -18.92
N TYR A 227 11.54 -35.90 -18.26
CA TYR A 227 10.96 -37.06 -18.90
C TYR A 227 9.64 -36.72 -19.63
N GLN A 228 9.50 -37.21 -20.86
CA GLN A 228 8.28 -37.09 -21.66
C GLN A 228 7.60 -38.43 -21.89
N GLY A 229 8.38 -39.48 -22.14
CA GLY A 229 7.86 -40.78 -22.54
C GLY A 229 8.96 -41.73 -22.99
N THR A 230 8.58 -42.75 -23.76
CA THR A 230 9.47 -43.82 -24.19
C THR A 230 9.65 -43.82 -25.71
N SER A 231 10.84 -44.19 -26.17
CA SER A 231 11.12 -44.58 -27.55
C SER A 231 11.91 -45.89 -27.54
N GLY A 232 11.18 -47.01 -27.61
CA GLY A 232 11.79 -48.32 -27.39
C GLY A 232 12.35 -48.44 -25.96
N ALA A 233 13.63 -48.75 -25.83
CA ALA A 233 14.36 -48.85 -24.56
C ALA A 233 14.84 -47.49 -24.02
N TYR A 234 14.72 -46.41 -24.79
CA TYR A 234 15.20 -45.08 -24.41
C TYR A 234 14.08 -44.22 -23.81
N SER A 235 14.43 -43.40 -22.83
CA SER A 235 13.58 -42.28 -22.42
C SER A 235 13.64 -41.16 -23.47
N THR A 236 12.49 -40.52 -23.69
CA THR A 236 12.38 -39.28 -24.46
C THR A 236 12.23 -38.11 -23.50
N HIS A 237 12.87 -36.99 -23.85
CA HIS A 237 12.87 -35.80 -23.02
C HIS A 237 12.16 -34.64 -23.70
N GLN A 238 11.61 -33.75 -22.88
CA GLN A 238 11.03 -32.48 -23.32
C GLN A 238 11.42 -31.36 -22.35
N ARG A 239 11.20 -30.12 -22.76
CA ARG A 239 11.39 -28.95 -21.89
C ARG A 239 10.45 -29.01 -20.68
N THR A 240 10.90 -28.48 -19.55
CA THR A 240 9.97 -28.17 -18.46
C THR A 240 9.04 -27.03 -18.88
N GLN A 241 7.96 -26.80 -18.14
CA GLN A 241 6.81 -26.05 -18.64
C GLN A 241 6.21 -25.15 -17.57
N ILE A 242 5.42 -24.15 -18.00
CA ILE A 242 4.68 -23.27 -17.11
C ILE A 242 3.18 -23.49 -17.31
N PHE A 243 2.45 -23.61 -16.22
CA PHE A 243 1.01 -23.83 -16.17
C PHE A 243 0.31 -22.67 -15.48
N ASN A 244 -0.98 -22.48 -15.74
CA ASN A 244 -1.80 -21.61 -14.91
C ASN A 244 -2.03 -22.23 -13.52
N SER A 245 -2.60 -21.45 -12.60
CA SER A 245 -2.90 -21.91 -11.23
C SER A 245 -3.79 -23.16 -11.16
N SER A 246 -4.55 -23.44 -12.22
CA SER A 246 -5.43 -24.61 -12.33
C SER A 246 -4.74 -25.83 -12.99
N GLY A 247 -3.44 -25.75 -13.29
CA GLY A 247 -2.65 -26.85 -13.86
C GLY A 247 -2.74 -27.01 -15.37
N ASN A 248 -3.33 -26.05 -16.11
CA ASN A 248 -3.36 -26.09 -17.58
C ASN A 248 -2.13 -25.41 -18.16
N LEU A 249 -1.53 -26.01 -19.20
CA LEU A 249 -0.33 -25.47 -19.85
C LEU A 249 -0.59 -24.06 -20.40
N LEU A 250 0.32 -23.14 -20.13
CA LEU A 250 0.25 -21.79 -20.70
C LEU A 250 0.62 -21.79 -22.17
N THR A 251 0.03 -20.86 -22.92
CA THR A 251 0.41 -20.62 -24.31
C THR A 251 1.86 -20.13 -24.38
N SER A 252 2.63 -20.72 -25.30
CA SER A 252 4.00 -20.30 -25.60
C SER A 252 4.22 -20.08 -27.09
N THR A 253 5.20 -19.26 -27.41
CA THR A 253 5.84 -19.19 -28.73
C THR A 253 7.24 -19.78 -28.66
N THR A 254 7.93 -19.90 -29.79
CA THR A 254 9.33 -20.33 -29.82
C THR A 254 10.25 -19.14 -30.14
N LEU A 255 11.31 -18.98 -29.35
CA LEU A 255 12.39 -18.02 -29.60
C LEU A 255 13.72 -18.78 -29.48
N ASN A 256 14.53 -18.78 -30.54
CA ASN A 256 15.81 -19.51 -30.58
C ASN A 256 15.68 -21.00 -30.18
N GLY A 257 14.62 -21.67 -30.63
CA GLY A 257 14.37 -23.08 -30.30
C GLY A 257 13.82 -23.34 -28.89
N GLU A 258 13.64 -22.30 -28.06
CA GLU A 258 13.13 -22.43 -26.69
C GLU A 258 11.69 -21.91 -26.56
N PRO A 259 10.87 -22.52 -25.67
CA PRO A 259 9.53 -22.01 -25.39
C PRO A 259 9.58 -20.69 -24.62
N VAL A 260 8.76 -19.72 -25.04
CA VAL A 260 8.53 -18.46 -24.33
C VAL A 260 7.07 -18.40 -23.92
N TYR A 261 6.80 -18.49 -22.62
CA TYR A 261 5.43 -18.50 -22.10
C TYR A 261 4.89 -17.10 -21.91
N SER A 262 3.67 -16.85 -22.39
CA SER A 262 2.98 -15.58 -22.16
C SER A 262 2.41 -15.56 -20.74
N VAL A 263 2.87 -14.60 -19.94
CA VAL A 263 2.43 -14.38 -18.56
C VAL A 263 2.05 -12.92 -18.35
N SER A 264 1.29 -12.63 -17.31
CA SER A 264 0.89 -11.27 -16.95
C SER A 264 1.34 -10.90 -15.55
N ALA A 265 1.48 -9.59 -15.31
CA ALA A 265 1.71 -9.06 -13.98
C ALA A 265 0.61 -9.53 -13.00
N ASN A 266 1.01 -9.90 -11.77
CA ASN A 266 0.14 -10.45 -10.73
C ASN A 266 -0.55 -11.80 -11.09
N GLN A 267 -0.11 -12.48 -12.14
CA GLN A 267 -0.66 -13.79 -12.51
C GLN A 267 -0.05 -14.90 -11.64
N PRO A 268 -0.86 -15.73 -10.97
CA PRO A 268 -0.37 -16.97 -10.37
C PRO A 268 -0.09 -18.02 -11.45
N VAL A 269 1.09 -18.63 -11.41
CA VAL A 269 1.55 -19.66 -12.35
C VAL A 269 2.22 -20.81 -11.61
N GLN A 270 2.15 -22.02 -12.15
CA GLN A 270 2.93 -23.16 -11.67
C GLN A 270 4.13 -23.36 -12.60
N VAL A 271 5.35 -23.16 -12.10
CA VAL A 271 6.59 -23.36 -12.86
C VAL A 271 7.15 -24.74 -12.57
N GLU A 272 7.59 -25.44 -13.61
CA GLU A 272 8.15 -26.79 -13.50
C GLU A 272 9.67 -26.78 -13.73
N PHE A 273 10.43 -27.46 -12.88
CA PHE A 273 11.87 -27.70 -13.05
C PHE A 273 12.22 -29.12 -12.58
N THR A 274 13.28 -29.69 -13.14
CA THR A 274 13.79 -31.00 -12.73
C THR A 274 15.03 -30.80 -11.88
N TYR A 275 14.97 -31.25 -10.62
CA TYR A 275 16.06 -31.15 -9.66
C TYR A 275 16.69 -32.52 -9.51
N GLU A 276 18.01 -32.56 -9.37
CA GLU A 276 18.78 -33.78 -9.32
C GLU A 276 19.75 -33.74 -8.14
N ASN A 277 20.04 -34.90 -7.56
CA ASN A 277 21.11 -35.07 -6.59
C ASN A 277 22.13 -36.07 -7.15
N ASN A 278 23.17 -35.54 -7.79
CA ASN A 278 24.30 -36.32 -8.30
C ASN A 278 25.32 -36.66 -7.18
N GLY A 279 25.08 -36.25 -5.94
CA GLY A 279 25.94 -36.43 -4.78
C GLY A 279 25.83 -37.80 -4.08
N ALA A 280 26.66 -37.96 -3.05
CA ALA A 280 26.75 -39.18 -2.24
C ALA A 280 25.68 -39.28 -1.14
N ASP A 281 25.11 -38.16 -0.70
CA ASP A 281 24.16 -38.07 0.40
C ASP A 281 22.86 -37.38 -0.02
N ALA A 282 21.74 -37.79 0.59
CA ALA A 282 20.51 -37.02 0.48
C ALA A 282 20.70 -35.64 1.13
N GLN A 283 20.20 -34.59 0.48
CA GLN A 283 20.43 -33.20 0.90
C GLN A 283 19.12 -32.53 1.30
N ASN A 284 19.17 -31.75 2.38
CA ASN A 284 18.14 -30.77 2.69
C ASN A 284 18.68 -29.41 2.31
N THR A 285 18.10 -28.81 1.28
CA THR A 285 18.56 -27.54 0.71
C THR A 285 17.39 -26.57 0.52
N THR A 286 17.72 -25.35 0.15
CA THR A 286 16.77 -24.36 -0.36
C THR A 286 16.86 -24.29 -1.88
N VAL A 287 15.74 -24.02 -2.52
CA VAL A 287 15.66 -23.63 -3.92
C VAL A 287 15.08 -22.23 -4.00
N GLY A 288 15.84 -21.31 -4.59
CA GLY A 288 15.38 -19.96 -4.88
C GLY A 288 14.79 -19.88 -6.29
N LEU A 289 13.63 -19.24 -6.43
CA LEU A 289 13.04 -18.90 -7.72
C LEU A 289 13.21 -17.40 -7.97
N TYR A 290 13.70 -17.05 -9.16
CA TYR A 290 14.12 -15.71 -9.51
C TYR A 290 13.51 -15.27 -10.83
N LEU A 291 13.35 -13.95 -11.01
CA LEU A 291 13.10 -13.37 -12.32
C LEU A 291 14.28 -12.50 -12.72
N SER A 292 14.90 -12.86 -13.84
CA SER A 292 16.05 -12.14 -14.40
C SER A 292 15.67 -11.41 -15.69
N PRO A 293 16.25 -10.22 -15.96
CA PRO A 293 16.15 -9.55 -17.26
C PRO A 293 17.02 -10.22 -18.35
N ASP A 294 17.94 -11.12 -17.97
CA ASP A 294 18.83 -11.82 -18.88
C ASP A 294 18.93 -13.31 -18.56
N ILE A 295 19.70 -14.02 -19.37
CA ILE A 295 19.78 -15.48 -19.35
C ILE A 295 20.57 -16.02 -18.15
N GLY A 296 21.39 -15.18 -17.51
CA GLY A 296 22.20 -15.54 -16.36
C GLY A 296 21.43 -15.39 -15.06
N ILE A 297 21.06 -16.52 -14.48
CA ILE A 297 20.29 -16.54 -13.24
C ILE A 297 21.24 -16.47 -12.06
N THR A 298 21.15 -15.38 -11.30
CA THR A 298 22.01 -15.12 -10.14
C THR A 298 21.18 -14.79 -8.90
N THR A 299 21.79 -14.89 -7.72
CA THR A 299 21.14 -14.49 -6.46
C THR A 299 20.94 -12.98 -6.32
N GLY A 300 21.46 -12.18 -7.26
CA GLY A 300 21.20 -10.74 -7.37
C GLY A 300 19.89 -10.40 -8.10
N ASP A 301 19.27 -11.38 -8.77
CA ASP A 301 18.01 -11.21 -9.48
C ASP A 301 16.82 -11.04 -8.53
N LEU A 302 15.66 -10.69 -9.10
CA LEU A 302 14.44 -10.52 -8.31
C LEU A 302 13.96 -11.88 -7.79
N GLN A 303 14.25 -12.17 -6.52
CA GLN A 303 13.74 -13.37 -5.87
C GLN A 303 12.21 -13.31 -5.71
N ILE A 304 11.51 -14.30 -6.27
CA ILE A 304 10.05 -14.46 -6.21
C ILE A 304 9.64 -15.40 -5.09
N ALA A 305 10.42 -16.47 -4.86
CA ALA A 305 10.16 -17.45 -3.82
C ALA A 305 11.45 -18.12 -3.35
N ASN A 306 11.41 -18.69 -2.13
CA ASN A 306 12.46 -19.53 -1.59
C ASN A 306 11.81 -20.74 -0.91
N ILE A 307 12.19 -21.96 -1.31
CA ILE A 307 11.47 -23.19 -1.00
C ILE A 307 12.44 -24.21 -0.42
N ASN A 308 12.18 -24.70 0.79
CA ASN A 308 12.95 -25.79 1.38
C ASN A 308 12.61 -27.12 0.69
N ARG A 309 13.62 -27.92 0.39
CA ARG A 309 13.48 -29.20 -0.30
C ARG A 309 14.42 -30.26 0.27
N THR A 310 13.96 -31.50 0.21
CA THR A 310 14.79 -32.69 0.42
C THR A 310 15.03 -33.34 -0.93
N LEU A 311 16.26 -33.32 -1.42
CA LEU A 311 16.66 -33.97 -2.67
C LEU A 311 17.33 -35.30 -2.30
N ASN A 312 16.61 -36.39 -2.53
CA ASN A 312 17.12 -37.74 -2.27
C ASN A 312 18.02 -38.20 -3.41
N ARG A 313 18.74 -39.29 -3.21
CA ARG A 313 19.33 -40.05 -4.32
C ARG A 313 18.33 -41.07 -4.81
N ASN A 314 18.12 -41.20 -6.12
CA ASN A 314 17.73 -42.40 -6.89
C ASN A 314 17.14 -42.05 -8.26
N GLN A 315 16.47 -40.90 -8.37
CA GLN A 315 15.78 -40.46 -9.59
C GLN A 315 15.58 -38.93 -9.55
N PRO A 316 15.61 -38.25 -10.71
CA PRO A 316 15.33 -36.82 -10.78
C PRO A 316 13.93 -36.43 -10.26
N ASP A 317 13.85 -35.32 -9.54
CA ASP A 317 12.63 -34.75 -8.99
C ASP A 317 12.10 -33.62 -9.91
N THR A 318 11.19 -33.94 -10.83
CA THR A 318 10.46 -32.94 -11.61
C THR A 318 9.29 -32.39 -10.81
N LEU A 319 9.41 -31.14 -10.34
CA LEU A 319 8.49 -30.53 -9.38
C LEU A 319 7.86 -29.26 -9.93
N ARG A 320 6.63 -28.97 -9.48
CA ARG A 320 5.86 -27.78 -9.84
C ARG A 320 5.66 -26.86 -8.65
N ASP A 321 6.10 -25.62 -8.79
CA ASP A 321 5.98 -24.60 -7.75
C ASP A 321 4.98 -23.52 -8.15
N LEU A 322 4.01 -23.24 -7.27
CA LEU A 322 3.06 -22.14 -7.45
C LEU A 322 3.72 -20.83 -7.02
N ILE A 323 3.89 -19.91 -7.97
CA ILE A 323 4.42 -18.57 -7.74
C ILE A 323 3.47 -17.50 -8.30
N THR A 324 3.66 -16.24 -7.91
CA THR A 324 2.93 -15.11 -8.50
C THR A 324 3.91 -14.19 -9.20
N ILE A 325 3.64 -13.89 -10.48
CA ILE A 325 4.46 -12.95 -11.24
C ILE A 325 4.33 -11.54 -10.61
N PRO A 326 5.43 -10.87 -10.27
CA PRO A 326 5.38 -9.56 -9.60
C PRO A 326 4.58 -8.51 -10.38
N SER A 327 3.79 -7.71 -9.66
CA SER A 327 2.89 -6.71 -10.25
C SER A 327 3.59 -5.43 -10.73
N THR A 328 4.84 -5.22 -10.32
CA THR A 328 5.64 -4.02 -10.57
C THR A 328 6.45 -4.08 -11.86
N LEU A 329 6.48 -5.23 -12.52
CA LEU A 329 7.31 -5.46 -13.70
C LEU A 329 6.70 -4.81 -14.95
N ALA A 330 7.56 -4.17 -15.74
CA ALA A 330 7.17 -3.67 -17.06
C ALA A 330 7.03 -4.83 -18.05
N PRO A 331 6.05 -4.80 -18.97
CA PRO A 331 5.96 -5.77 -20.05
C PRO A 331 7.27 -5.93 -20.83
N GLY A 332 7.57 -7.17 -21.22
CA GLY A 332 8.83 -7.53 -21.89
C GLY A 332 9.22 -8.98 -21.69
N TYR A 333 10.37 -9.36 -22.25
CA TYR A 333 10.95 -10.69 -22.05
C TYR A 333 11.73 -10.74 -20.75
N TYR A 334 11.54 -11.82 -20.00
CA TYR A 334 12.27 -12.15 -18.78
C TYR A 334 12.58 -13.64 -18.75
N TYR A 335 13.43 -14.03 -17.81
CA TYR A 335 13.84 -15.40 -17.56
C TYR A 335 13.40 -15.77 -16.16
N LEU A 336 12.44 -16.70 -16.06
CA LEU A 336 12.03 -17.26 -14.79
C LEU A 336 13.02 -18.37 -14.45
N GLY A 337 13.91 -18.07 -13.51
CA GLY A 337 15.04 -18.91 -13.14
C GLY A 337 14.84 -19.63 -11.81
N THR A 338 15.65 -20.67 -11.61
CA THR A 338 15.78 -21.36 -10.34
C THR A 338 17.26 -21.54 -10.02
N ILE A 339 17.61 -21.46 -8.74
CA ILE A 339 18.93 -21.80 -8.22
C ILE A 339 18.74 -22.77 -7.05
N VAL A 340 19.31 -23.97 -7.15
CA VAL A 340 19.42 -24.90 -6.02
C VAL A 340 20.63 -24.52 -5.17
N ASP A 341 20.49 -24.62 -3.84
CA ASP A 341 21.45 -24.11 -2.87
C ASP A 341 21.94 -22.66 -3.15
N PRO A 342 21.03 -21.67 -3.27
CA PRO A 342 21.42 -20.30 -3.57
C PRO A 342 22.32 -19.66 -2.48
N GLY A 343 22.39 -20.27 -1.29
CA GLY A 343 23.28 -19.84 -0.22
C GLY A 343 24.72 -20.32 -0.37
N ASN A 344 25.00 -21.22 -1.33
CA ASN A 344 26.27 -21.94 -1.46
C ASN A 344 26.73 -22.51 -0.11
N SER A 345 25.83 -23.28 0.51
CA SER A 345 25.99 -23.85 1.85
C SER A 345 26.51 -25.29 1.82
N LEU A 346 26.29 -25.99 0.72
CA LEU A 346 26.83 -27.30 0.39
C LEU A 346 28.07 -27.11 -0.48
N ALA A 347 29.16 -27.81 -0.16
CA ALA A 347 30.34 -27.80 -1.04
C ALA A 347 30.13 -28.84 -2.15
N GLU A 348 30.07 -28.38 -3.40
CA GLU A 348 29.70 -29.21 -4.53
C GLU A 348 30.88 -29.51 -5.48
N THR A 349 30.76 -30.57 -6.27
CA THR A 349 31.79 -30.90 -7.28
C THR A 349 31.68 -30.04 -8.53
N ASP A 350 30.47 -29.65 -8.92
CA ASP A 350 30.21 -28.73 -10.02
C ASP A 350 29.19 -27.69 -9.54
N GLU A 351 29.62 -26.43 -9.39
CA GLU A 351 28.72 -25.33 -9.00
C GLU A 351 27.97 -24.74 -10.21
N THR A 352 28.33 -25.14 -11.44
CA THR A 352 27.84 -24.53 -12.67
C THR A 352 26.52 -25.13 -13.17
N ASN A 353 26.04 -26.20 -12.53
CA ASN A 353 24.79 -26.89 -12.87
C ASN A 353 23.65 -26.56 -11.89
N ASN A 354 23.86 -25.62 -10.98
CA ASN A 354 22.93 -25.23 -9.92
C ASN A 354 21.83 -24.27 -10.37
N SER A 355 21.90 -23.73 -11.59
CA SER A 355 20.88 -22.81 -12.11
C SER A 355 20.34 -23.23 -13.48
N THR A 356 19.11 -22.81 -13.76
CA THR A 356 18.49 -22.90 -15.10
C THR A 356 17.30 -21.95 -15.19
N TYR A 357 16.70 -21.81 -16.37
CA TYR A 357 15.61 -20.88 -16.61
C TYR A 357 14.55 -21.38 -17.58
N ILE A 358 13.39 -20.72 -17.57
CA ILE A 358 12.38 -20.75 -18.63
C ILE A 358 12.09 -19.31 -19.08
N ARG A 359 12.03 -19.08 -20.39
CA ARG A 359 11.70 -17.75 -20.92
C ARG A 359 10.22 -17.44 -20.71
N VAL A 360 9.95 -16.22 -20.29
CA VAL A 360 8.59 -15.68 -20.18
C VAL A 360 8.48 -14.35 -20.91
N ASN A 361 7.35 -14.14 -21.57
CA ASN A 361 6.99 -12.84 -22.14
C ASN A 361 5.88 -12.26 -21.28
N LEU A 362 6.21 -11.21 -20.54
CA LEU A 362 5.27 -10.47 -19.72
C LEU A 362 4.41 -9.60 -20.65
N ILE A 363 3.20 -10.06 -20.94
CA ILE A 363 2.33 -9.41 -21.92
C ILE A 363 1.72 -8.11 -21.35
N PRO A 364 1.62 -7.05 -22.16
CA PRO A 364 0.86 -5.87 -21.81
C PRO A 364 -0.59 -6.20 -21.46
N GLN A 365 -1.08 -5.70 -20.32
CA GLN A 365 -2.49 -5.75 -20.00
C GLN A 365 -3.13 -4.36 -20.13
N SER A 366 -4.25 -4.30 -20.83
CA SER A 366 -5.07 -3.09 -20.85
C SER A 366 -5.60 -2.78 -19.44
N PRO A 367 -5.78 -1.49 -19.11
CA PRO A 367 -6.38 -1.09 -17.84
C PRO A 367 -7.79 -1.64 -17.72
N VAL A 368 -8.23 -1.88 -16.50
CA VAL A 368 -9.62 -2.26 -16.17
C VAL A 368 -10.13 -1.32 -15.10
N ILE A 369 -11.29 -0.69 -15.31
CA ILE A 369 -12.00 0.06 -14.27
C ILE A 369 -13.05 -0.87 -13.68
N SER A 370 -12.87 -1.28 -12.42
CA SER A 370 -13.84 -2.14 -11.72
C SER A 370 -14.95 -1.33 -11.07
N SER A 371 -14.63 -0.12 -10.57
CA SER A 371 -15.61 0.78 -9.95
C SER A 371 -15.06 2.22 -9.85
N PHE A 372 -15.93 3.16 -9.52
CA PHE A 372 -15.55 4.52 -9.19
C PHE A 372 -16.48 5.12 -8.14
N THR A 373 -15.97 6.03 -7.32
CA THR A 373 -16.75 6.71 -6.27
C THR A 373 -16.28 8.16 -6.07
N PRO A 374 -17.20 9.14 -5.91
CA PRO A 374 -18.66 9.00 -6.01
C PRO A 374 -19.12 8.70 -7.45
N ALA A 375 -20.35 8.22 -7.61
CA ALA A 375 -20.93 7.93 -8.94
C ALA A 375 -21.51 9.17 -9.66
N SER A 376 -21.57 10.31 -8.96
CA SER A 376 -22.02 11.58 -9.49
C SER A 376 -21.28 12.75 -8.84
N GLY A 377 -21.26 13.89 -9.53
CA GLY A 377 -20.63 15.11 -9.04
C GLY A 377 -20.59 16.21 -10.08
N SER A 378 -20.48 17.45 -9.60
CA SER A 378 -20.29 18.63 -10.44
C SER A 378 -18.82 18.80 -10.82
N PRO A 379 -18.47 19.67 -11.80
CA PRO A 379 -17.08 20.01 -12.08
C PRO A 379 -16.29 20.34 -10.81
N GLY A 380 -15.06 19.82 -10.71
CA GLY A 380 -14.19 19.90 -9.53
C GLY A 380 -14.38 18.78 -8.49
N THR A 381 -15.41 17.93 -8.61
CA THR A 381 -15.57 16.78 -7.72
C THR A 381 -14.40 15.79 -7.91
N SER A 382 -13.80 15.35 -6.80
CA SER A 382 -12.76 14.31 -6.83
C SER A 382 -13.40 12.93 -6.90
N VAL A 383 -13.03 12.15 -7.90
CA VAL A 383 -13.54 10.79 -8.16
C VAL A 383 -12.39 9.80 -8.09
N VAL A 384 -12.55 8.78 -7.26
CA VAL A 384 -11.59 7.67 -7.12
C VAL A 384 -12.03 6.53 -8.01
N LEU A 385 -11.22 6.17 -8.99
CA LEU A 385 -11.37 5.01 -9.86
C LEU A 385 -10.58 3.85 -9.25
N THR A 386 -11.24 2.71 -9.06
CA THR A 386 -10.62 1.45 -8.60
C THR A 386 -10.59 0.47 -9.76
N GLY A 387 -9.51 -0.30 -9.87
CA GLY A 387 -9.29 -1.16 -11.01
C GLY A 387 -7.99 -1.95 -10.97
N SER A 388 -7.47 -2.30 -12.13
CA SER A 388 -6.18 -2.96 -12.31
C SER A 388 -5.43 -2.40 -13.52
N ASN A 389 -4.12 -2.63 -13.54
CA ASN A 389 -3.21 -2.23 -14.61
C ASN A 389 -3.19 -0.71 -14.85
N PHE A 390 -3.21 0.08 -13.77
CA PHE A 390 -3.12 1.55 -13.84
C PHE A 390 -1.69 2.11 -13.87
N SER A 391 -0.67 1.25 -13.80
CA SER A 391 0.73 1.67 -13.96
C SER A 391 0.95 2.28 -15.35
N GLY A 392 1.50 3.51 -15.39
CA GLY A 392 1.79 4.21 -16.64
C GLY A 392 0.58 4.81 -17.36
N ILE A 393 -0.60 4.87 -16.73
CA ILE A 393 -1.76 5.59 -17.28
C ILE A 393 -1.41 7.06 -17.49
N SER A 394 -1.64 7.52 -18.72
CA SER A 394 -1.27 8.86 -19.19
C SER A 394 -2.48 9.70 -19.58
N TYR A 395 -3.69 9.12 -19.60
CA TYR A 395 -4.90 9.81 -19.98
C TYR A 395 -6.13 9.29 -19.21
N VAL A 396 -6.93 10.22 -18.70
CA VAL A 396 -8.23 9.96 -18.06
C VAL A 396 -9.24 10.96 -18.62
N ALA A 397 -10.45 10.52 -18.92
CA ALA A 397 -11.52 11.38 -19.43
C ALA A 397 -12.90 11.02 -18.89
N PHE A 398 -13.76 12.04 -18.79
CA PHE A 398 -15.18 11.92 -18.45
C PHE A 398 -16.00 12.12 -19.72
N ASN A 399 -16.58 11.04 -20.25
CA ASN A 399 -17.33 11.03 -21.51
C ASN A 399 -16.60 11.73 -22.67
N GLY A 400 -15.31 11.43 -22.83
CA GLY A 400 -14.44 12.02 -23.85
C GLY A 400 -13.81 13.38 -23.48
N ILE A 401 -14.19 14.01 -22.36
CA ILE A 401 -13.57 15.25 -21.89
C ILE A 401 -12.35 14.93 -21.01
N PRO A 402 -11.12 15.35 -21.39
CA PRO A 402 -9.91 15.09 -20.60
C PRO A 402 -10.02 15.64 -19.17
N ALA A 403 -9.50 14.89 -18.20
CA ALA A 403 -9.50 15.25 -16.78
C ALA A 403 -8.09 15.34 -16.21
N ASN A 404 -7.93 16.16 -15.18
CA ASN A 404 -6.73 16.11 -14.33
C ASN A 404 -6.84 14.88 -13.42
N PHE A 405 -5.75 14.15 -13.25
CA PHE A 405 -5.73 12.94 -12.44
C PHE A 405 -4.36 12.67 -11.81
N THR A 406 -4.33 11.72 -10.90
CA THR A 406 -3.14 11.16 -10.26
C THR A 406 -3.29 9.65 -10.19
N VAL A 407 -2.28 8.92 -10.67
CA VAL A 407 -2.20 7.47 -10.46
C VAL A 407 -1.68 7.25 -9.03
N ASN A 408 -2.54 6.77 -8.14
CA ASN A 408 -2.18 6.55 -6.73
C ASN A 408 -1.44 5.22 -6.55
N SER A 409 -1.83 4.20 -7.31
CA SER A 409 -1.23 2.86 -7.31
C SER A 409 -1.61 2.11 -8.60
N PRO A 410 -1.05 0.91 -8.86
CA PRO A 410 -1.48 0.07 -9.98
C PRO A 410 -2.97 -0.31 -9.98
N ALA A 411 -3.69 -0.07 -8.88
CA ALA A 411 -5.11 -0.40 -8.71
C ALA A 411 -6.02 0.82 -8.44
N GLN A 412 -5.46 2.04 -8.32
CA GLN A 412 -6.24 3.23 -7.99
C GLN A 412 -5.76 4.50 -8.70
N ILE A 413 -6.72 5.26 -9.24
CA ILE A 413 -6.53 6.59 -9.81
C ILE A 413 -7.49 7.56 -9.13
N THR A 414 -7.03 8.77 -8.83
CA THR A 414 -7.88 9.88 -8.42
C THR A 414 -7.97 10.88 -9.56
N ALA A 415 -9.18 11.20 -10.03
CA ALA A 415 -9.42 12.14 -11.11
C ALA A 415 -10.44 13.22 -10.71
N SER A 416 -10.25 14.46 -11.15
CA SER A 416 -11.20 15.55 -10.92
C SER A 416 -12.15 15.69 -12.10
N VAL A 417 -13.46 15.79 -11.84
CA VAL A 417 -14.46 16.07 -12.90
C VAL A 417 -14.08 17.38 -13.62
N PRO A 418 -13.83 17.35 -14.94
CA PRO A 418 -13.40 18.54 -15.67
C PRO A 418 -14.57 19.52 -15.90
N ASN A 419 -14.23 20.77 -16.20
CA ASN A 419 -15.21 21.74 -16.68
C ASN A 419 -15.82 21.24 -18.01
N ASN A 420 -17.12 21.47 -18.19
CA ASN A 420 -17.89 21.00 -19.36
C ASN A 420 -17.95 19.48 -19.53
N ALA A 421 -17.62 18.70 -18.49
CA ALA A 421 -17.91 17.27 -18.49
C ALA A 421 -19.40 17.02 -18.75
N THR A 422 -19.70 15.93 -19.45
CA THR A 422 -21.08 15.46 -19.65
C THR A 422 -21.25 14.08 -19.05
N THR A 423 -22.47 13.71 -18.69
CA THR A 423 -22.77 12.37 -18.17
C THR A 423 -22.41 11.29 -19.19
N GLY A 424 -21.64 10.31 -18.76
CA GLY A 424 -21.19 9.20 -19.61
C GLY A 424 -20.10 8.37 -18.92
N SER A 425 -19.48 7.48 -19.68
CA SER A 425 -18.44 6.58 -19.15
C SER A 425 -17.16 7.33 -18.78
N LEU A 426 -16.43 6.79 -17.82
CA LEU A 426 -15.06 7.19 -17.52
C LEU A 426 -14.13 6.39 -18.42
N PHE A 427 -13.15 7.04 -19.02
CA PHE A 427 -12.15 6.40 -19.86
C PHE A 427 -10.77 6.56 -19.24
N VAL A 428 -9.98 5.50 -19.23
CA VAL A 428 -8.56 5.55 -18.88
C VAL A 428 -7.75 4.91 -20.00
N SER A 429 -6.60 5.49 -20.34
CA SER A 429 -5.66 4.88 -21.27
C SER A 429 -4.20 5.15 -20.93
N GLY A 430 -3.34 4.26 -21.41
CA GLY A 430 -1.90 4.31 -21.26
C GLY A 430 -1.21 3.57 -22.42
N PRO A 431 0.07 3.19 -22.27
CA PRO A 431 0.85 2.58 -23.34
C PRO A 431 0.30 1.22 -23.80
N TYR A 432 -0.54 0.57 -23.00
CA TYR A 432 -1.06 -0.78 -23.24
C TYR A 432 -2.56 -0.82 -23.58
N GLY A 433 -3.09 0.31 -24.06
CA GLY A 433 -4.48 0.46 -24.49
C GLY A 433 -5.32 1.31 -23.54
N GLY A 434 -6.64 1.23 -23.69
CA GLY A 434 -7.59 1.99 -22.88
C GLY A 434 -8.89 1.24 -22.67
N THR A 435 -9.62 1.64 -21.64
CA THR A 435 -10.90 1.02 -21.26
C THR A 435 -11.90 2.06 -20.81
N ASN A 436 -13.18 1.75 -20.98
CA ASN A 436 -14.28 2.51 -20.42
C ASN A 436 -14.79 1.84 -19.14
N SER A 437 -15.31 2.63 -18.21
CA SER A 437 -16.07 2.13 -17.08
C SER A 437 -17.35 1.44 -17.56
N ALA A 438 -17.74 0.37 -16.88
CA ALA A 438 -18.97 -0.37 -17.22
C ALA A 438 -20.25 0.46 -17.03
N THR A 439 -20.23 1.41 -16.10
CA THR A 439 -21.34 2.33 -15.81
C THR A 439 -20.94 3.78 -16.07
N SER A 440 -21.93 4.64 -16.30
CA SER A 440 -21.74 6.07 -16.50
C SER A 440 -21.54 6.81 -15.17
N PHE A 441 -20.62 7.78 -15.16
CA PHE A 441 -20.58 8.83 -14.15
C PHE A 441 -21.61 9.91 -14.48
N THR A 442 -22.42 10.30 -13.49
CA THR A 442 -23.44 11.35 -13.67
C THR A 442 -22.84 12.71 -13.34
N VAL A 443 -22.66 13.56 -14.36
CA VAL A 443 -22.25 14.95 -14.14
C VAL A 443 -23.47 15.74 -13.68
N THR A 444 -23.39 16.28 -12.47
CA THR A 444 -24.42 17.19 -11.95
C THR A 444 -24.05 18.63 -12.28
N THR A 445 -25.04 19.46 -12.60
CA THR A 445 -24.80 20.89 -12.72
C THR A 445 -24.53 21.46 -11.33
N ALA A 446 -23.57 22.39 -11.22
CA ALA A 446 -23.41 23.16 -10.00
C ALA A 446 -24.73 23.90 -9.71
N ALA A 447 -25.25 23.77 -8.48
CA ALA A 447 -26.48 24.44 -8.11
C ALA A 447 -26.30 25.97 -8.25
N PRO A 448 -27.24 26.68 -8.90
CA PRO A 448 -27.07 28.11 -9.16
C PRO A 448 -26.95 28.92 -7.85
N PRO A 449 -26.21 30.05 -7.86
CA PRO A 449 -26.14 30.96 -6.71
C PRO A 449 -27.53 31.52 -6.39
N PRO A 450 -27.76 32.02 -5.16
CA PRO A 450 -29.01 32.66 -4.80
C PRO A 450 -29.21 33.93 -5.63
N THR A 451 -30.46 34.29 -5.91
CA THR A 451 -30.82 35.61 -6.46
C THR A 451 -31.85 36.28 -5.57
N ILE A 452 -31.81 37.61 -5.47
CA ILE A 452 -32.88 38.42 -4.85
C ILE A 452 -33.56 39.18 -5.98
N SER A 453 -34.84 38.88 -6.23
CA SER A 453 -35.62 39.56 -7.28
C SER A 453 -36.21 40.87 -6.76
N ASP A 454 -36.74 40.86 -5.54
CA ASP A 454 -37.25 42.04 -4.85
C ASP A 454 -37.30 41.84 -3.33
N PHE A 455 -37.66 42.89 -2.61
CA PHE A 455 -38.06 42.81 -1.21
C PHE A 455 -39.12 43.87 -0.89
N SER A 456 -40.00 43.59 0.07
CA SER A 456 -41.06 44.50 0.49
C SER A 456 -41.33 44.41 1.99
N PRO A 457 -41.53 45.53 2.69
CA PRO A 457 -41.44 46.91 2.18
C PRO A 457 -40.00 47.33 1.83
N THR A 458 -39.81 48.40 1.05
CA THR A 458 -38.47 48.93 0.70
C THR A 458 -37.93 49.93 1.73
N SER A 459 -38.77 50.34 2.69
CA SER A 459 -38.40 51.18 3.82
C SER A 459 -39.28 50.89 5.03
N GLY A 460 -38.79 51.18 6.24
CA GLY A 460 -39.54 50.99 7.47
C GLY A 460 -38.71 51.24 8.73
N PRO A 461 -39.33 51.40 9.91
CA PRO A 461 -38.59 51.56 11.16
C PRO A 461 -37.85 50.27 11.55
N VAL A 462 -36.94 50.38 12.51
CA VAL A 462 -36.37 49.22 13.22
C VAL A 462 -37.50 48.30 13.72
N GLY A 463 -37.32 46.99 13.61
CA GLY A 463 -38.34 45.97 13.93
C GLY A 463 -39.27 45.63 12.75
N SER A 464 -39.15 46.31 11.61
CA SER A 464 -39.91 45.95 10.40
C SER A 464 -39.62 44.52 9.96
N VAL A 465 -40.66 43.79 9.59
CA VAL A 465 -40.54 42.48 8.93
C VAL A 465 -40.55 42.72 7.42
N ILE A 466 -39.54 42.22 6.73
CA ILE A 466 -39.37 42.30 5.28
C ILE A 466 -39.52 40.93 4.65
N THR A 467 -40.26 40.86 3.54
CA THR A 467 -40.32 39.69 2.67
C THR A 467 -39.32 39.88 1.55
N ILE A 468 -38.38 38.94 1.39
CA ILE A 468 -37.35 38.93 0.35
C ILE A 468 -37.73 37.81 -0.63
N ASN A 469 -38.03 38.15 -1.88
CA ASN A 469 -38.33 37.17 -2.92
C ASN A 469 -37.11 36.97 -3.83
N GLY A 470 -36.96 35.76 -4.37
CA GLY A 470 -35.80 35.39 -5.17
C GLY A 470 -35.81 33.94 -5.62
N SER A 471 -34.63 33.36 -5.77
CA SER A 471 -34.46 31.94 -6.11
C SER A 471 -33.23 31.33 -5.45
N ASN A 472 -33.20 30.00 -5.36
CA ASN A 472 -32.11 29.19 -4.80
C ASN A 472 -31.79 29.48 -3.33
N PHE A 473 -32.78 29.85 -2.52
CA PHE A 473 -32.66 30.04 -1.06
C PHE A 473 -32.64 28.71 -0.28
N THR A 474 -31.93 27.70 -0.79
CA THR A 474 -31.74 26.42 -0.08
C THR A 474 -30.49 26.50 0.78
N GLY A 475 -30.61 26.17 2.07
CA GLY A 475 -29.48 26.16 3.01
C GLY A 475 -28.96 27.55 3.39
N VAL A 476 -29.81 28.59 3.36
CA VAL A 476 -29.43 29.96 3.74
C VAL A 476 -28.75 29.98 5.11
N SER A 477 -27.50 30.44 5.15
CA SER A 477 -26.67 30.50 6.35
C SER A 477 -26.63 31.90 6.96
N ALA A 478 -26.90 32.94 6.18
CA ALA A 478 -26.96 34.32 6.68
C ALA A 478 -27.86 35.21 5.81
N VAL A 479 -28.61 36.08 6.48
CA VAL A 479 -29.27 37.24 5.87
C VAL A 479 -28.79 38.48 6.62
N LYS A 480 -28.33 39.50 5.89
CA LYS A 480 -27.77 40.73 6.47
C LYS A 480 -28.35 41.98 5.84
N ILE A 481 -28.35 43.09 6.59
CA ILE A 481 -28.51 44.45 6.06
C ILE A 481 -27.20 45.20 6.28
N GLY A 482 -26.53 45.60 5.19
CA GLY A 482 -25.13 45.99 5.25
C GLY A 482 -24.27 44.88 5.88
N ASN A 483 -23.61 45.17 7.00
CA ASN A 483 -22.80 44.18 7.75
C ASN A 483 -23.55 43.48 8.89
N LEU A 484 -24.79 43.89 9.19
CA LEU A 484 -25.51 43.43 10.36
C LEU A 484 -26.39 42.22 10.04
N THR A 485 -26.23 41.13 10.80
CA THR A 485 -27.06 39.93 10.68
C THR A 485 -28.50 40.21 11.12
N MET A 486 -29.46 39.79 10.30
CA MET A 486 -30.88 39.84 10.59
C MET A 486 -31.38 38.46 11.03
N PRO A 487 -32.29 38.36 12.01
CA PRO A 487 -33.08 37.15 12.20
C PRO A 487 -33.97 36.92 10.97
N PHE A 488 -34.09 35.67 10.52
CA PHE A 488 -34.85 35.31 9.33
C PHE A 488 -35.48 33.91 9.43
N THR A 489 -36.50 33.70 8.61
CA THR A 489 -37.14 32.40 8.35
C THR A 489 -37.16 32.18 6.85
N VAL A 490 -36.72 31.01 6.39
CA VAL A 490 -36.83 30.61 4.99
C VAL A 490 -38.19 29.95 4.80
N ASN A 491 -39.09 30.59 4.05
CA ASN A 491 -40.43 30.06 3.79
C ASN A 491 -40.42 29.06 2.61
N SER A 492 -39.59 29.32 1.59
CA SER A 492 -39.39 28.44 0.44
C SER A 492 -38.06 28.76 -0.23
N SER A 493 -37.66 27.97 -1.25
CA SER A 493 -36.47 28.27 -2.07
C SER A 493 -36.55 29.59 -2.83
N GLY A 494 -37.70 30.28 -2.85
CA GLY A 494 -37.88 31.58 -3.46
C GLY A 494 -38.32 32.70 -2.52
N GLN A 495 -38.45 32.45 -1.21
CA GLN A 495 -38.89 33.47 -0.26
C GLN A 495 -38.28 33.33 1.13
N ILE A 496 -37.81 34.46 1.66
CA ILE A 496 -37.32 34.62 3.03
C ILE A 496 -38.10 35.73 3.71
N LEU A 497 -38.44 35.53 4.99
CA LEU A 497 -38.92 36.58 5.88
C LEU A 497 -37.77 36.99 6.80
N ALA A 498 -37.42 38.26 6.89
CA ALA A 498 -36.37 38.75 7.79
C ALA A 498 -36.83 39.96 8.59
N THR A 499 -36.31 40.15 9.81
CA THR A 499 -36.69 41.28 10.66
C THR A 499 -35.52 42.24 10.85
N ILE A 500 -35.76 43.54 10.68
CA ILE A 500 -34.75 44.58 10.91
C ILE A 500 -34.42 44.65 12.41
N PRO A 501 -33.17 44.38 12.82
CA PRO A 501 -32.78 44.38 14.24
C PRO A 501 -32.67 45.80 14.84
N ALA A 502 -32.62 45.87 16.18
CA ALA A 502 -32.64 47.10 16.99
C ALA A 502 -31.60 48.17 16.59
N ASN A 503 -30.45 47.71 16.09
CA ASN A 503 -29.30 48.52 15.66
C ASN A 503 -29.12 48.52 14.13
N GLY A 504 -30.19 48.21 13.38
CA GLY A 504 -30.20 48.27 11.93
C GLY A 504 -29.78 49.65 11.39
N VAL A 505 -29.00 49.64 10.31
CA VAL A 505 -28.68 50.83 9.51
C VAL A 505 -29.18 50.62 8.09
N THR A 506 -29.53 51.73 7.42
CA THR A 506 -29.88 51.72 5.98
C THR A 506 -28.78 51.04 5.16
N GLY A 507 -29.15 50.08 4.30
CA GLY A 507 -28.19 49.31 3.52
C GLY A 507 -28.82 48.26 2.60
N ALA A 508 -28.01 47.67 1.72
CA ALA A 508 -28.42 46.55 0.88
C ALA A 508 -28.64 45.29 1.73
N ILE A 509 -29.56 44.43 1.31
CA ILE A 509 -29.81 43.12 1.92
C ILE A 509 -28.96 42.08 1.20
N SER A 510 -28.24 41.25 1.94
CA SER A 510 -27.50 40.12 1.38
C SER A 510 -28.00 38.79 1.91
N VAL A 511 -28.17 37.80 1.04
CA VAL A 511 -28.55 36.41 1.39
C VAL A 511 -27.41 35.49 0.98
N THR A 512 -26.89 34.69 1.92
CA THR A 512 -25.79 33.75 1.69
C THR A 512 -26.30 32.31 1.79
N THR A 513 -25.96 31.49 0.81
CA THR A 513 -26.21 30.04 0.75
C THR A 513 -24.88 29.31 0.52
N PRO A 514 -24.83 27.96 0.55
CA PRO A 514 -23.62 27.22 0.22
C PRO A 514 -23.13 27.45 -1.22
N THR A 515 -24.00 27.96 -2.11
CA THR A 515 -23.70 28.18 -3.54
C THR A 515 -23.33 29.63 -3.86
N GLY A 516 -23.37 30.57 -2.90
CA GLY A 516 -22.93 31.95 -3.08
C GLY A 516 -23.71 32.97 -2.26
N THR A 517 -23.53 34.26 -2.58
CA THR A 517 -24.23 35.38 -1.92
C THR A 517 -24.93 36.27 -2.95
N ALA A 518 -26.22 36.52 -2.73
CA ALA A 518 -27.00 37.51 -3.46
C ALA A 518 -27.03 38.84 -2.70
N THR A 519 -27.06 39.96 -3.40
CA THR A 519 -27.21 41.31 -2.80
C THR A 519 -28.34 42.06 -3.49
N SER A 520 -29.21 42.70 -2.72
CA SER A 520 -30.36 43.48 -3.20
C SER A 520 -30.02 44.96 -3.41
N SER A 521 -31.01 45.75 -3.83
CA SER A 521 -31.00 47.21 -3.65
C SER A 521 -31.12 47.62 -2.17
N THR A 522 -30.97 48.91 -1.88
CA THR A 522 -30.93 49.43 -0.49
C THR A 522 -32.31 49.46 0.16
N PHE A 523 -32.43 48.92 1.38
CA PHE A 523 -33.55 49.14 2.28
C PHE A 523 -33.32 50.39 3.15
N VAL A 524 -34.32 51.25 3.29
CA VAL A 524 -34.21 52.53 4.02
C VAL A 524 -34.88 52.46 5.39
N ILE A 525 -34.14 52.73 6.47
CA ILE A 525 -34.70 52.78 7.82
C ILE A 525 -35.28 54.17 8.11
N THR A 526 -36.57 54.25 8.49
CA THR A 526 -37.32 55.51 8.55
C THR A 526 -37.49 56.14 9.93
N GLN A 527 -37.24 55.42 11.04
CA GLN A 527 -37.26 56.00 12.40
C GLN A 527 -36.49 55.15 13.43
N VAL A 528 -35.69 55.80 14.27
CA VAL A 528 -35.09 55.25 15.51
C VAL A 528 -35.97 55.71 16.67
N ALA A 529 -36.77 54.83 17.27
CA ALA A 529 -37.66 55.22 18.37
C ALA A 529 -36.95 55.13 19.73
N PHE A 530 -36.88 56.23 20.46
CA PHE A 530 -36.61 56.25 21.90
C PHE A 530 -37.73 57.05 22.61
N ASN A 531 -38.47 56.43 23.52
CA ASN A 531 -39.46 57.09 24.38
C ASN A 531 -38.84 57.40 25.76
N TYR A 532 -38.51 58.66 26.05
CA TYR A 532 -38.22 59.14 27.42
C TYR A 532 -38.87 60.51 27.65
N SER A 533 -39.44 60.73 28.84
CA SER A 533 -39.84 62.05 29.34
C SER A 533 -38.64 62.69 30.05
N PRO A 534 -38.05 63.79 29.54
CA PRO A 534 -36.86 64.39 30.13
C PRO A 534 -37.17 65.08 31.46
N LEU A 535 -36.24 64.97 32.43
CA LEU A 535 -36.24 65.77 33.66
C LEU A 535 -35.38 67.02 33.47
N SER A 536 -35.87 68.17 33.95
CA SER A 536 -35.13 69.45 33.98
C SER A 536 -34.47 69.66 35.34
N TYR A 537 -33.27 70.26 35.33
CA TYR A 537 -32.54 70.66 36.54
C TYR A 537 -32.91 72.07 36.98
N PHE A 538 -33.24 72.23 38.26
CA PHE A 538 -33.59 73.48 38.90
C PHE A 538 -32.54 73.78 40.00
N PRO A 539 -31.63 74.74 39.78
CA PRO A 539 -30.62 75.10 40.79
C PRO A 539 -31.29 75.82 41.96
N ILE A 540 -30.76 75.60 43.17
CA ILE A 540 -31.12 76.37 44.38
C ILE A 540 -29.87 77.05 44.94
N GLN A 541 -30.04 78.10 45.74
CA GLN A 541 -28.94 78.60 46.56
C GLN A 541 -28.51 77.49 47.52
N GLY A 542 -27.21 77.16 47.56
CA GLY A 542 -26.67 76.08 48.37
C GLY A 542 -27.21 76.12 49.80
N CYS A 543 -27.87 75.04 50.22
CA CYS A 543 -28.66 75.02 51.46
C CYS A 543 -28.39 73.76 52.27
N ARG A 544 -28.28 73.91 53.60
CA ARG A 544 -27.98 72.81 54.51
C ARG A 544 -29.24 72.06 54.94
N LEU A 545 -29.32 70.79 54.53
CA LEU A 545 -30.40 69.87 54.87
C LEU A 545 -30.14 69.12 56.18
N VAL A 546 -28.89 68.74 56.43
CA VAL A 546 -28.48 67.96 57.60
C VAL A 546 -27.18 68.50 58.16
N ASP A 547 -27.10 68.68 59.48
CA ASP A 547 -25.86 69.00 60.20
C ASP A 547 -25.83 68.30 61.55
N THR A 548 -25.29 67.09 61.56
CA THR A 548 -25.30 66.23 62.77
C THR A 548 -24.35 66.70 63.87
N ARG A 549 -23.47 67.66 63.56
CA ARG A 549 -22.63 68.32 64.58
C ARG A 549 -23.47 69.12 65.57
N ASN A 550 -24.69 69.50 65.18
CA ASN A 550 -25.67 70.08 66.10
C ASN A 550 -26.12 69.04 67.13
N SER A 551 -26.09 69.40 68.42
CA SER A 551 -26.41 68.49 69.54
C SER A 551 -27.80 67.85 69.43
N SER A 552 -28.75 68.51 68.76
CA SER A 552 -30.11 67.97 68.57
C SER A 552 -30.17 66.84 67.53
N ALA A 553 -29.19 66.74 66.64
CA ALA A 553 -29.14 65.74 65.57
C ALA A 553 -28.19 64.59 65.91
N GLY A 554 -27.02 64.90 66.47
CA GLY A 554 -26.03 63.91 66.94
C GLY A 554 -25.35 63.10 65.83
N ALA A 555 -24.12 62.64 66.09
CA ALA A 555 -23.33 61.83 65.15
C ALA A 555 -24.08 60.57 64.68
N LEU A 556 -23.77 60.08 63.48
CA LEU A 556 -24.17 58.73 63.06
C LEU A 556 -23.20 57.73 63.69
N GLY A 557 -23.74 56.73 64.36
CA GLY A 557 -22.99 55.61 64.93
C GLY A 557 -22.43 54.66 63.86
N ALA A 558 -21.47 53.83 64.25
CA ALA A 558 -20.96 52.77 63.39
C ALA A 558 -22.07 51.74 63.07
N GLY A 559 -22.28 51.45 61.79
CA GLY A 559 -23.34 50.59 61.27
C GLY A 559 -24.73 51.24 61.25
N GLU A 560 -24.87 52.48 61.70
CA GLU A 560 -26.18 53.15 61.82
C GLU A 560 -26.70 53.61 60.47
N THR A 561 -27.96 53.25 60.17
CA THR A 561 -28.74 53.83 59.08
C THR A 561 -29.72 54.85 59.64
N ARG A 562 -29.68 56.08 59.12
CA ARG A 562 -30.59 57.16 59.50
C ARG A 562 -31.31 57.73 58.28
N ALA A 563 -32.62 57.94 58.43
CA ALA A 563 -33.48 58.46 57.38
C ALA A 563 -33.75 59.96 57.57
N PHE A 564 -33.55 60.75 56.52
CA PHE A 564 -33.65 62.21 56.50
C PHE A 564 -34.76 62.69 55.57
N VAL A 565 -35.37 63.82 55.94
CA VAL A 565 -36.30 64.59 55.10
C VAL A 565 -35.51 65.56 54.24
N ILE A 566 -35.85 65.64 52.95
CA ILE A 566 -35.19 66.45 51.93
C ILE A 566 -36.16 67.48 51.32
N HIS A 567 -37.40 67.11 51.00
CA HIS A 567 -38.35 68.01 50.34
C HIS A 567 -39.18 68.85 51.33
N SER A 568 -39.48 70.10 50.98
CA SER A 568 -40.39 70.99 51.75
C SER A 568 -41.84 70.79 51.32
N GLY A 569 -42.73 70.34 52.23
CA GLY A 569 -44.18 70.31 51.91
C GLY A 569 -45.16 69.41 52.70
N GLY A 570 -44.78 68.74 53.80
CA GLY A 570 -45.73 67.91 54.58
C GLY A 570 -45.84 68.29 56.06
N ALA A 571 -47.01 68.04 56.66
CA ALA A 571 -47.41 68.57 57.97
C ALA A 571 -46.73 67.97 59.22
N ASN A 572 -45.67 67.13 59.07
CA ASN A 572 -45.00 66.46 60.20
C ASN A 572 -43.47 66.36 60.06
N PHE A 573 -42.79 67.41 59.57
CA PHE A 573 -41.34 67.38 59.34
C PHE A 573 -40.56 68.33 60.26
N ASN A 574 -39.72 67.75 61.11
CA ASN A 574 -38.86 68.47 62.05
C ASN A 574 -37.42 68.58 61.50
N TYR A 575 -37.16 69.58 60.65
CA TYR A 575 -35.80 69.83 60.10
C TYR A 575 -34.79 70.21 61.17
N ALA A 576 -35.24 70.88 62.23
CA ALA A 576 -34.40 71.27 63.36
C ALA A 576 -33.80 70.03 64.07
N ALA A 577 -34.52 68.92 64.13
CA ALA A 577 -34.01 67.65 64.67
C ALA A 577 -32.91 67.00 63.80
N GLN A 578 -32.78 67.39 62.52
CA GLN A 578 -31.70 66.92 61.63
C GLN A 578 -30.52 67.90 61.57
N GLY A 579 -30.58 69.01 62.32
CA GLY A 579 -29.54 70.03 62.40
C GLY A 579 -29.44 70.97 61.20
N GLY A 580 -30.29 70.78 60.18
CA GLY A 580 -30.37 71.64 58.99
C GLY A 580 -31.21 72.91 59.19
N SER A 581 -31.44 73.63 58.09
CA SER A 581 -32.28 74.85 58.08
C SER A 581 -33.71 74.56 58.55
N SER A 582 -34.23 75.35 59.49
CA SER A 582 -35.58 75.16 60.06
C SER A 582 -36.71 75.32 59.04
N SER A 583 -36.47 76.05 57.94
CA SER A 583 -37.42 76.22 56.84
C SER A 583 -37.26 75.19 55.71
N GLY A 584 -36.29 74.27 55.82
CA GLY A 584 -35.87 73.42 54.70
C GLY A 584 -35.19 74.22 53.57
N CYS A 585 -35.02 73.57 52.42
CA CYS A 585 -34.26 74.11 51.26
C CYS A 585 -35.11 74.41 50.02
N GLY A 586 -36.45 74.47 50.14
CA GLY A 586 -37.34 74.80 49.03
C GLY A 586 -37.45 73.75 47.93
N ILE A 587 -36.98 72.52 48.18
CA ILE A 587 -37.09 71.40 47.23
C ILE A 587 -38.54 70.91 47.20
N PRO A 588 -39.22 70.87 46.04
CA PRO A 588 -40.63 70.52 45.97
C PRO A 588 -40.84 69.00 46.12
N ALA A 589 -42.02 68.61 46.60
CA ALA A 589 -42.37 67.20 46.83
C ALA A 589 -42.44 66.35 45.54
N ASP A 590 -42.54 66.98 44.36
CA ASP A 590 -42.53 66.30 43.06
C ASP A 590 -41.12 66.12 42.47
N ALA A 591 -40.06 66.55 43.17
CA ALA A 591 -38.68 66.30 42.79
C ALA A 591 -38.42 64.78 42.67
N LYS A 592 -37.78 64.38 41.57
CA LYS A 592 -37.42 62.99 41.28
C LYS A 592 -36.00 62.65 41.70
N ALA A 593 -35.11 63.64 41.70
CA ALA A 593 -33.75 63.51 42.21
C ALA A 593 -33.24 64.86 42.72
N VAL A 594 -32.22 64.83 43.58
CA VAL A 594 -31.58 66.01 44.15
C VAL A 594 -30.07 65.89 43.99
N PHE A 595 -29.42 67.01 43.68
CA PHE A 595 -27.97 67.11 43.70
C PHE A 595 -27.52 67.49 45.10
N PHE A 596 -26.94 66.52 45.80
CA PHE A 596 -26.40 66.65 47.15
C PHE A 596 -24.88 66.84 47.14
N ASN A 597 -24.38 67.52 48.16
CA ASN A 597 -23.00 67.48 48.60
C ASN A 597 -22.94 66.86 50.00
N PHE A 598 -22.43 65.65 50.10
CA PHE A 598 -22.24 64.93 51.36
C PHE A 598 -20.87 65.24 51.92
N VAL A 599 -20.76 65.61 53.20
CA VAL A 599 -19.49 65.88 53.87
C VAL A 599 -19.40 65.07 55.15
N THR A 600 -18.33 64.30 55.28
CA THR A 600 -17.99 63.58 56.50
C THR A 600 -17.02 64.40 57.33
N VAL A 601 -17.33 64.53 58.61
CA VAL A 601 -16.63 65.38 59.56
C VAL A 601 -16.24 64.56 60.78
N ALA A 602 -14.97 64.66 61.19
CA ALA A 602 -14.40 64.02 62.37
C ALA A 602 -14.82 62.54 62.57
N PRO A 603 -14.61 61.65 61.58
CA PRO A 603 -14.92 60.24 61.75
C PRO A 603 -14.02 59.62 62.82
N SER A 604 -14.55 58.68 63.59
CA SER A 604 -13.84 57.97 64.67
C SER A 604 -12.90 56.87 64.16
N GLY A 605 -12.84 56.65 62.85
CA GLY A 605 -12.06 55.59 62.19
C GLY A 605 -12.34 55.54 60.69
N SER A 606 -11.85 54.50 60.02
CA SER A 606 -12.11 54.26 58.60
C SER A 606 -13.50 53.67 58.35
N GLY A 607 -14.10 54.03 57.23
CA GLY A 607 -15.36 53.46 56.78
C GLY A 607 -15.88 54.08 55.48
N ASP A 608 -17.08 53.69 55.08
CA ASP A 608 -17.78 54.23 53.92
C ASP A 608 -19.18 54.74 54.28
N LEU A 609 -19.65 55.69 53.47
CA LEU A 609 -20.97 56.29 53.57
C LEU A 609 -21.80 55.84 52.37
N GLN A 610 -22.98 55.28 52.61
CA GLN A 610 -23.95 54.93 51.57
C GLN A 610 -25.19 55.81 51.71
N ALA A 611 -25.81 56.20 50.60
CA ALA A 611 -27.07 56.93 50.61
C ALA A 611 -27.99 56.46 49.47
N TRP A 612 -29.28 56.33 49.75
CA TRP A 612 -30.28 55.82 48.80
C TRP A 612 -31.69 56.31 49.13
N PRO A 613 -32.64 56.22 48.18
CA PRO A 613 -34.02 56.64 48.43
C PRO A 613 -34.64 55.88 49.61
N PHE A 614 -35.41 56.59 50.43
CA PHE A 614 -36.14 55.93 51.51
C PHE A 614 -37.05 54.82 50.97
N GLY A 615 -37.14 53.70 51.70
CA GLY A 615 -37.97 52.55 51.32
C GLY A 615 -37.42 51.64 50.23
N THR A 616 -36.21 51.90 49.69
CA THR A 616 -35.53 50.98 48.76
C THR A 616 -34.40 50.20 49.43
N SER A 617 -33.91 49.15 48.78
CA SER A 617 -32.78 48.34 49.26
C SER A 617 -31.49 49.14 49.31
N VAL A 618 -30.64 48.83 50.31
CA VAL A 618 -29.29 49.41 50.46
C VAL A 618 -28.46 49.11 49.19
N PRO A 619 -27.80 50.11 48.58
CA PRO A 619 -26.94 49.89 47.43
C PRO A 619 -25.63 49.23 47.86
N THR A 620 -24.94 48.56 46.92
CA THR A 620 -23.58 48.06 47.15
C THR A 620 -22.51 49.14 46.98
N ALA A 621 -22.85 50.30 46.42
CA ALA A 621 -21.93 51.38 46.12
C ALA A 621 -21.88 52.44 47.25
N SER A 622 -20.67 52.83 47.66
CA SER A 622 -20.43 53.95 48.57
C SER A 622 -20.59 55.29 47.85
N VAL A 623 -21.19 56.27 48.53
CA VAL A 623 -21.15 57.68 48.14
C VAL A 623 -19.76 58.25 48.33
N LEU A 624 -19.10 57.93 49.44
CA LEU A 624 -17.70 58.29 49.68
C LEU A 624 -17.08 57.38 50.74
N ASN A 625 -15.77 57.26 50.72
CA ASN A 625 -14.98 56.56 51.74
C ASN A 625 -14.29 57.59 52.63
N TYR A 626 -14.19 57.32 53.93
CA TYR A 626 -13.59 58.20 54.92
C TYR A 626 -12.66 57.46 55.89
N ALA A 627 -11.77 58.22 56.53
CA ALA A 627 -10.85 57.75 57.56
C ALA A 627 -10.55 58.87 58.56
N GLN A 628 -10.11 58.49 59.77
CA GLN A 628 -9.73 59.46 60.79
C GLN A 628 -8.37 60.09 60.43
N VAL A 629 -8.42 61.23 59.76
CA VAL A 629 -7.26 62.08 59.48
C VAL A 629 -7.49 63.44 60.15
N SER A 630 -6.59 63.82 61.05
CA SER A 630 -6.73 65.06 61.82
C SER A 630 -6.86 66.28 60.89
N GLY A 631 -7.94 67.05 61.05
CA GLY A 631 -8.19 68.26 60.28
C GLY A 631 -8.76 68.07 58.86
N LEU A 632 -9.00 66.84 58.40
CA LEU A 632 -9.52 66.56 57.05
C LEU A 632 -11.00 66.13 57.10
N ASN A 633 -11.84 66.84 56.35
CA ASN A 633 -13.21 66.44 56.05
C ASN A 633 -13.29 66.04 54.57
N ILE A 634 -14.04 64.98 54.26
CA ILE A 634 -14.17 64.47 52.88
C ILE A 634 -15.56 64.80 52.36
N ALA A 635 -15.63 65.40 51.18
CA ALA A 635 -16.87 65.77 50.53
C ALA A 635 -17.03 65.03 49.20
N ASN A 636 -18.25 64.61 48.86
CA ASN A 636 -18.59 64.15 47.52
C ASN A 636 -19.96 64.67 47.06
N GLY A 637 -20.00 65.16 45.82
CA GLY A 637 -21.22 65.62 45.17
C GLY A 637 -21.88 64.49 44.37
N LEU A 638 -23.17 64.25 44.59
CA LEU A 638 -23.89 63.18 43.90
C LEU A 638 -25.36 63.57 43.62
N VAL A 639 -25.83 63.25 42.43
CA VAL A 639 -27.27 63.29 42.11
C VAL A 639 -27.88 61.96 42.52
N LEU A 640 -28.79 61.99 43.50
CA LEU A 640 -29.51 60.82 43.96
C LEU A 640 -31.02 61.00 43.78
N PRO A 641 -31.74 59.95 43.37
CA PRO A 641 -33.18 59.94 43.49
C PRO A 641 -33.59 60.12 44.96
N VAL A 642 -34.74 60.74 45.17
CA VAL A 642 -35.40 60.80 46.49
C VAL A 642 -36.61 59.88 46.48
N CYS A 643 -37.18 59.59 47.65
CA CYS A 643 -38.38 58.77 47.74
C CYS A 643 -39.47 59.27 46.78
N ASN A 644 -40.04 58.36 45.99
CA ASN A 644 -41.08 58.70 45.04
C ASN A 644 -42.46 58.40 45.65
N PRO A 645 -43.24 59.42 46.05
CA PRO A 645 -44.55 59.21 46.67
C PRO A 645 -45.56 58.56 45.71
N ALA A 646 -45.31 58.59 44.40
CA ALA A 646 -46.13 57.87 43.41
C ALA A 646 -45.86 56.36 43.39
N ALA A 647 -44.75 55.90 44.00
CA ALA A 647 -44.36 54.49 44.02
C ALA A 647 -44.53 53.85 45.41
N ILE A 648 -44.28 54.58 46.50
CA ILE A 648 -44.39 54.09 47.89
C ILE A 648 -44.81 55.22 48.86
N THR A 649 -45.25 54.87 50.07
CA THR A 649 -45.53 55.85 51.15
C THR A 649 -44.23 56.39 51.74
N CYS A 650 -43.87 57.63 51.43
CA CYS A 650 -42.66 58.29 51.91
C CYS A 650 -42.90 59.00 53.25
N THR A 651 -42.36 58.45 54.36
CA THR A 651 -42.31 59.16 55.67
C THR A 651 -40.99 59.92 55.86
N LYS A 652 -39.98 59.60 55.05
CA LYS A 652 -38.68 60.24 54.87
C LYS A 652 -38.29 60.14 53.39
N ASP A 653 -37.19 60.77 53.00
CA ASP A 653 -36.80 60.89 51.59
C ASP A 653 -35.52 60.15 51.24
N LEU A 654 -34.53 60.19 52.14
CA LEU A 654 -33.18 59.70 51.92
C LEU A 654 -32.71 58.90 53.12
N ASN A 655 -32.27 57.67 52.90
CA ASN A 655 -31.51 56.90 53.87
C ASN A 655 -30.02 57.20 53.71
N VAL A 656 -29.31 57.31 54.82
CA VAL A 656 -27.84 57.38 54.85
C VAL A 656 -27.32 56.42 55.91
N GLN A 657 -26.28 55.67 55.58
CA GLN A 657 -25.64 54.73 56.49
C GLN A 657 -24.14 54.97 56.59
N ALA A 658 -23.63 54.98 57.83
CA ALA A 658 -22.20 54.96 58.13
C ALA A 658 -21.81 53.53 58.50
N ASN A 659 -21.10 52.81 57.62
CA ASN A 659 -20.99 51.36 57.74
C ASN A 659 -20.04 50.89 58.87
N GLN A 660 -18.86 51.48 59.03
CA GLN A 660 -17.82 50.93 59.92
C GLN A 660 -17.45 51.81 61.12
N SER A 661 -17.43 53.14 60.98
CA SER A 661 -17.00 54.05 62.05
C SER A 661 -18.01 55.18 62.24
N SER A 662 -18.16 55.65 63.47
CA SER A 662 -19.04 56.78 63.76
C SER A 662 -18.49 58.07 63.13
N MET A 663 -19.39 58.97 62.73
CA MET A 663 -19.00 60.21 62.05
C MET A 663 -20.06 61.29 62.21
N GLN A 664 -19.63 62.54 62.04
CA GLN A 664 -20.55 63.66 61.83
C GLN A 664 -20.79 63.83 60.33
N LEU A 665 -22.03 63.88 59.92
CA LEU A 665 -22.51 64.11 58.57
C LEU A 665 -23.07 65.53 58.40
N VAL A 666 -22.65 66.18 57.32
CA VAL A 666 -23.30 67.35 56.75
C VAL A 666 -23.81 67.02 55.35
N ILE A 667 -25.04 67.41 55.03
CA ILE A 667 -25.63 67.29 53.69
C ILE A 667 -26.12 68.67 53.26
N ASP A 668 -25.55 69.18 52.18
CA ASP A 668 -26.03 70.38 51.50
C ASP A 668 -26.72 69.99 50.17
N ALA A 669 -27.74 70.72 49.76
CA ALA A 669 -28.35 70.59 48.43
C ALA A 669 -28.07 71.82 47.57
N VAL A 670 -27.82 71.58 46.28
CA VAL A 670 -27.47 72.63 45.29
C VAL A 670 -28.47 72.72 44.14
N GLY A 671 -29.35 71.73 43.96
CA GLY A 671 -30.46 71.78 43.02
C GLY A 671 -31.23 70.46 42.96
N TYR A 672 -32.32 70.41 42.22
CA TYR A 672 -33.15 69.22 42.06
C TYR A 672 -33.61 69.00 40.62
N PHE A 673 -34.06 67.79 40.32
CA PHE A 673 -34.56 67.38 39.02
C PHE A 673 -36.04 67.03 39.13
N LYS A 674 -36.86 67.59 38.23
CA LYS A 674 -38.26 67.19 38.07
C LYS A 674 -38.71 67.35 36.62
N THR A 675 -39.90 66.87 36.29
CA THR A 675 -40.49 67.13 34.97
C THR A 675 -40.65 68.65 34.76
N PRO A 676 -40.33 69.18 33.56
CA PRO A 676 -40.37 70.62 33.26
C PRO A 676 -41.65 71.32 33.72
#